data_AF-A0A6G7VQC4-F1
#
_entry.id   AF-A0A6G7VQC4-F1
#
_cell.length_a   1.000
_cell.length_b   1.000
_cell.length_c   1.000
_cell.angle_alpha   90.00
_cell.angle_beta   90.00
_cell.angle_gamma   90.00
#
_symmetry.space_group_name_H-M   'P 1'
#
loop_
_entity.id
_entity.type
_entity.pdbx_description
1 polymer ?
#
loop_
_entity_poly.entity_id
_entity_poly.type
_entity_poly.pdbx_seq_one_letter_code
_entity_poly.pdbx_strand_id
1 'polypeptide(L)'
;MDDIVGGAGADVITAGAGNNRIAGDGARIDAAGILSLSDTVGGNDTITAQGGADDIVGGAGADSIDAGDGDNAILGDAGTIGVDSIETATDGSGGDDLITSGSGDDDIAGGFGADVISAGAGANRIAGDGARIDAVGVASLNDTLGGNDDITSGGGDDDIIGGAGDDLIDAGAGDNALLGDAGVITAGELTSSSVAAGGDDVIVTGGGNDAIVGGAGSDTIAGGAGDNRVLGDAGSITASDVTDISGGFGGDDQITVLGGADTIMGGAGADLIAAGDGDNRIAGGAAMLTATGFTTIEPAGDGDDTITSGTGADIVLGGEGSDDLTTGAGDDLIAGDGATVVLSANVAMSATSRSSQGGAGDLINGGDGDDTILGGAGADDITGGAGDDRLLGDFGTVDLLTGALTSLDVDQGGDDTLAGGDGDDIVFGGAGLNVFSDTGGSNIVVAGSGGITGVGVVTLDITGPVVDQVLTGGAGNDMIFGGAGNDTIFGLGGNDTIVGDIAQYVRGVSLTATEADLFGDDVIHAGDGDDVVVGGKGSDTIDLGSGDDVAFGDMGDLTFGADGAVLTMVATQQGAGAADTIEGGAGNDLIFGQGGADLLTDISGSNIMIGDLASVTFLATTPAPVGNGAADRVQTLATIRNDIAFKDVITGGSGRDLAVGGLGNDTLTGNGGQDLLFGDTIEMQRAYTLDTVLGGWVESIAMRTTLTGSGGNDMLISGVERDFVIADRGADFFETDFERNFVAPGAAQLTVTGSVSGGGTATLGVAGTSIGGSGGGWVSFIPSGLDAGLTPAFAPSYNGPAMLEARSSASYDTTLSLTPIAEPAPADMSGFATQSRVLSDEIAGVVGSSAFVSEMAELQRYDLQHDMVIDSARASLLMHLQGAGLLSDMALFDALFDEMVMQMLEEILALDLDAAVALAAE
;
A
#
# COMPACT_ATOMS: atom_id res chain seq x y z
N MET A 1 -72.95 22.76 -4.03
CA MET A 1 -73.07 22.10 -5.34
C MET A 1 -73.86 22.96 -6.27
N ASP A 2 -73.12 23.93 -6.77
CA ASP A 2 -73.48 24.76 -7.90
C ASP A 2 -72.63 24.30 -9.11
N ASP A 3 -73.25 24.28 -10.29
CA ASP A 3 -72.57 24.05 -11.56
C ASP A 3 -72.43 25.41 -12.27
N ILE A 4 -71.20 25.83 -12.55
CA ILE A 4 -70.90 27.15 -13.13
C ILE A 4 -70.05 26.94 -14.39
N VAL A 5 -70.46 27.57 -15.49
CA VAL A 5 -69.74 27.53 -16.78
C VAL A 5 -69.63 28.95 -17.28
N GLY A 6 -68.41 29.41 -17.54
CA GLY A 6 -68.15 30.71 -18.13
C GLY A 6 -68.35 30.73 -19.65
N GLY A 7 -67.85 31.79 -20.26
CA GLY A 7 -68.01 32.14 -21.65
C GLY A 7 -66.99 31.45 -22.54
N ALA A 8 -66.38 32.20 -23.43
CA ALA A 8 -65.33 31.71 -24.33
C ALA A 8 -64.15 32.71 -24.32
N GLY A 9 -63.96 33.39 -23.21
CA GLY A 9 -62.90 34.38 -23.08
C GLY A 9 -63.07 35.23 -21.85
N ALA A 10 -62.06 35.22 -20.99
CA ALA A 10 -61.83 36.11 -19.86
C ALA A 10 -63.07 36.43 -19.01
N ASP A 11 -63.46 35.42 -18.27
CA ASP A 11 -64.52 35.41 -17.28
C ASP A 11 -63.95 35.55 -15.86
N VAL A 12 -64.77 36.09 -14.96
CA VAL A 12 -64.46 36.18 -13.53
C VAL A 12 -65.56 35.45 -12.77
N ILE A 13 -65.20 34.31 -12.19
CA ILE A 13 -66.10 33.39 -11.52
C ILE A 13 -65.79 33.41 -10.02
N THR A 14 -66.82 33.61 -9.20
CA THR A 14 -66.71 33.47 -7.74
C THR A 14 -67.80 32.55 -7.24
N ALA A 15 -67.41 31.38 -6.74
CA ALA A 15 -68.30 30.43 -6.11
C ALA A 15 -68.40 30.67 -4.59
N GLY A 16 -69.51 30.22 -4.01
CA GLY A 16 -69.69 30.21 -2.55
C GLY A 16 -69.13 28.93 -1.94
N ALA A 17 -69.11 28.86 -0.60
CA ALA A 17 -68.64 27.67 0.10
C ALA A 17 -69.46 26.39 -0.21
N GLY A 18 -68.77 25.25 -0.11
CA GLY A 18 -69.27 23.89 -0.32
C GLY A 18 -69.06 23.40 -1.75
N ASN A 19 -69.09 22.09 -1.96
CA ASN A 19 -68.61 21.44 -3.19
C ASN A 19 -69.24 22.00 -4.47
N ASN A 20 -68.49 22.59 -5.38
CA ASN A 20 -68.95 23.15 -6.66
C ASN A 20 -68.27 22.46 -7.85
N ARG A 21 -68.83 22.72 -9.05
CA ARG A 21 -68.24 22.31 -10.32
C ARG A 21 -68.16 23.51 -11.23
N ILE A 22 -66.95 23.89 -11.61
CA ILE A 22 -66.66 25.17 -12.26
C ILE A 22 -65.88 24.90 -13.54
N ALA A 23 -66.30 25.51 -14.64
CA ALA A 23 -65.53 25.61 -15.87
C ALA A 23 -65.37 27.09 -16.23
N GLY A 24 -64.13 27.56 -16.46
CA GLY A 24 -63.84 28.91 -16.93
C GLY A 24 -64.41 29.15 -18.32
N ASP A 25 -64.20 28.18 -19.22
CA ASP A 25 -64.72 28.22 -20.57
C ASP A 25 -65.89 27.25 -20.85
N GLY A 26 -66.31 27.19 -22.11
CA GLY A 26 -67.40 26.35 -22.57
C GLY A 26 -67.20 24.85 -22.30
N ALA A 27 -67.90 24.32 -21.29
CA ALA A 27 -67.87 22.92 -20.90
C ALA A 27 -69.26 22.25 -20.87
N ARG A 28 -69.26 20.90 -20.85
CA ARG A 28 -70.41 20.08 -20.48
C ARG A 28 -70.21 19.60 -19.05
N ILE A 29 -71.13 19.99 -18.16
CA ILE A 29 -71.23 19.45 -16.80
C ILE A 29 -72.43 18.49 -16.74
N ASP A 30 -72.18 17.21 -16.46
CA ASP A 30 -73.23 16.20 -16.27
C ASP A 30 -72.87 15.18 -15.17
N ALA A 31 -73.55 14.01 -15.13
CA ALA A 31 -73.28 13.00 -14.10
C ALA A 31 -71.94 12.28 -14.28
N ALA A 32 -71.27 12.45 -15.43
CA ALA A 32 -69.94 11.91 -15.70
C ALA A 32 -68.82 12.89 -15.34
N GLY A 33 -69.14 14.12 -14.91
CA GLY A 33 -68.16 15.14 -14.53
C GLY A 33 -68.20 16.39 -15.42
N ILE A 34 -67.05 17.06 -15.53
CA ILE A 34 -66.78 18.22 -16.38
C ILE A 34 -66.00 17.76 -17.63
N LEU A 35 -66.43 18.19 -18.81
CA LEU A 35 -65.72 17.98 -20.08
C LEU A 35 -65.64 19.31 -20.83
N SER A 36 -64.41 19.77 -21.11
CA SER A 36 -64.18 20.88 -22.03
C SER A 36 -64.72 20.58 -23.43
N LEU A 37 -65.40 21.56 -24.04
CA LEU A 37 -66.00 21.40 -25.37
C LEU A 37 -65.15 22.00 -26.49
N SER A 38 -64.08 22.71 -26.14
CA SER A 38 -63.17 23.37 -27.08
C SER A 38 -61.80 23.58 -26.47
N ASP A 39 -60.85 22.75 -26.88
CA ASP A 39 -59.51 22.67 -26.27
C ASP A 39 -58.54 23.75 -26.81
N THR A 40 -59.00 24.62 -27.73
CA THR A 40 -58.19 25.66 -28.40
C THR A 40 -58.85 27.05 -28.41
N VAL A 41 -60.01 27.20 -27.77
CA VAL A 41 -60.76 28.46 -27.75
C VAL A 41 -61.22 28.72 -26.34
N GLY A 42 -60.51 29.64 -25.70
CA GLY A 42 -60.68 30.05 -24.33
C GLY A 42 -59.92 31.34 -24.07
N GLY A 43 -60.10 31.99 -22.93
CA GLY A 43 -59.29 33.15 -22.60
C GLY A 43 -59.20 33.37 -21.12
N ASN A 44 -58.08 33.95 -20.68
CA ASN A 44 -57.63 34.10 -19.29
C ASN A 44 -58.74 34.38 -18.27
N ASP A 45 -59.15 33.33 -17.57
CA ASP A 45 -60.20 33.32 -16.57
C ASP A 45 -59.65 33.58 -15.17
N THR A 46 -60.51 34.09 -14.28
CA THR A 46 -60.20 34.20 -12.85
C THR A 46 -61.29 33.48 -12.07
N ILE A 47 -60.95 32.36 -11.46
CA ILE A 47 -61.84 31.48 -10.72
C ILE A 47 -61.47 31.54 -9.24
N THR A 48 -62.45 31.86 -8.40
CA THR A 48 -62.31 31.76 -6.95
C THR A 48 -63.43 30.91 -6.38
N ALA A 49 -63.10 29.74 -5.87
CA ALA A 49 -63.98 28.99 -4.98
C ALA A 49 -63.69 29.36 -3.52
N GLN A 50 -64.68 29.11 -2.67
CA GLN A 50 -64.49 29.16 -1.22
C GLN A 50 -64.56 27.72 -0.75
N GLY A 51 -63.96 27.40 0.39
CA GLY A 51 -63.74 26.00 0.74
C GLY A 51 -64.92 25.03 0.62
N GLY A 52 -64.59 23.76 0.41
CA GLY A 52 -65.44 22.71 -0.12
C GLY A 52 -64.59 21.76 -0.96
N ALA A 53 -65.14 20.63 -1.39
CA ALA A 53 -64.46 19.81 -2.39
C ALA A 53 -64.94 20.24 -3.78
N ASP A 54 -64.13 21.03 -4.48
CA ASP A 54 -64.50 21.70 -5.73
C ASP A 54 -63.82 21.04 -6.95
N ASP A 55 -64.59 20.81 -8.02
CA ASP A 55 -64.07 20.40 -9.33
C ASP A 55 -63.92 21.65 -10.22
N ILE A 56 -62.72 21.98 -10.69
CA ILE A 56 -62.44 23.22 -11.43
C ILE A 56 -61.65 22.90 -12.72
N VAL A 57 -62.15 23.39 -13.86
CA VAL A 57 -61.42 23.39 -15.14
C VAL A 57 -61.25 24.85 -15.59
N GLY A 58 -60.02 25.33 -15.79
CA GLY A 58 -59.77 26.69 -16.26
C GLY A 58 -60.21 26.85 -17.71
N GLY A 59 -59.47 26.31 -18.67
CA GLY A 59 -59.76 26.56 -20.08
C GLY A 59 -58.55 26.36 -20.96
N ALA A 60 -58.46 27.03 -22.11
CA ALA A 60 -57.23 27.04 -22.91
C ALA A 60 -56.43 28.35 -22.72
N GLY A 61 -56.85 29.15 -21.73
CA GLY A 61 -56.29 30.46 -21.42
C GLY A 61 -55.07 30.34 -20.52
N ALA A 62 -54.56 31.49 -20.07
CA ALA A 62 -53.67 31.55 -18.92
C ALA A 62 -54.53 32.02 -17.75
N ASP A 63 -54.98 31.09 -16.94
CA ASP A 63 -56.06 31.20 -15.99
C ASP A 63 -55.53 31.37 -14.56
N SER A 64 -56.34 31.95 -13.69
CA SER A 64 -56.01 32.15 -12.28
C SER A 64 -57.07 31.49 -11.41
N ILE A 65 -56.69 30.44 -10.70
CA ILE A 65 -57.57 29.57 -9.92
C ILE A 65 -57.17 29.64 -8.45
N ASP A 66 -58.13 30.01 -7.60
CA ASP A 66 -58.05 29.91 -6.14
C ASP A 66 -59.21 29.02 -5.68
N ALA A 67 -58.94 27.75 -5.38
CA ALA A 67 -59.97 26.79 -4.97
C ALA A 67 -60.34 26.94 -3.48
N GLY A 68 -59.39 27.38 -2.65
CA GLY A 68 -59.53 27.45 -1.20
C GLY A 68 -59.72 26.08 -0.53
N ASP A 69 -59.75 26.06 0.81
CA ASP A 69 -59.69 24.82 1.61
C ASP A 69 -60.69 23.71 1.21
N GLY A 70 -60.23 22.47 1.15
CA GLY A 70 -61.01 21.24 0.95
C GLY A 70 -60.29 20.34 -0.05
N ASP A 71 -60.86 19.17 -0.34
CA ASP A 71 -60.26 18.21 -1.27
C ASP A 71 -60.70 18.58 -2.69
N ASN A 72 -59.87 19.30 -3.44
CA ASN A 72 -60.21 19.86 -4.74
C ASN A 72 -59.65 19.03 -5.89
N ALA A 73 -60.36 19.04 -7.02
CA ALA A 73 -59.89 18.52 -8.30
C ALA A 73 -59.73 19.69 -9.27
N ILE A 74 -58.51 20.00 -9.67
CA ILE A 74 -58.19 21.18 -10.48
C ILE A 74 -57.48 20.74 -11.77
N LEU A 75 -57.96 21.26 -12.88
CA LEU A 75 -57.29 21.24 -14.16
C LEU A 75 -57.15 22.70 -14.62
N GLY A 76 -55.93 23.22 -14.71
CA GLY A 76 -55.70 24.58 -15.24
C GLY A 76 -56.22 24.67 -16.67
N ASP A 77 -55.87 23.66 -17.46
CA ASP A 77 -56.17 23.62 -18.87
C ASP A 77 -57.48 22.92 -19.31
N ALA A 78 -57.65 22.76 -20.63
CA ALA A 78 -58.74 22.01 -21.20
C ALA A 78 -58.58 20.50 -20.96
N GLY A 79 -59.68 19.82 -20.66
CA GLY A 79 -59.69 18.36 -20.53
C GLY A 79 -60.95 17.83 -19.87
N THR A 80 -60.79 16.80 -19.06
CA THR A 80 -61.89 16.18 -18.33
C THR A 80 -61.58 16.00 -16.85
N ILE A 81 -62.51 16.43 -16.01
CA ILE A 81 -62.63 15.96 -14.62
C ILE A 81 -63.82 15.01 -14.57
N GLY A 82 -63.51 13.72 -14.54
CA GLY A 82 -64.46 12.62 -14.44
C GLY A 82 -64.87 12.30 -13.01
N VAL A 83 -65.61 11.21 -12.84
CA VAL A 83 -66.02 10.74 -11.49
C VAL A 83 -64.87 10.19 -10.65
N ASP A 84 -63.81 9.72 -11.29
CA ASP A 84 -62.69 9.00 -10.66
C ASP A 84 -61.34 9.37 -11.31
N SER A 85 -61.30 10.44 -12.14
CA SER A 85 -60.08 10.81 -12.88
C SER A 85 -60.05 12.26 -13.35
N ILE A 86 -58.89 12.90 -13.31
CA ILE A 86 -58.55 14.10 -14.08
C ILE A 86 -57.70 13.67 -15.28
N GLU A 87 -57.95 14.23 -16.46
CA GLU A 87 -57.16 13.96 -17.68
C GLU A 87 -57.09 15.25 -18.53
N THR A 88 -55.87 15.75 -18.75
CA THR A 88 -55.60 16.90 -19.63
C THR A 88 -55.88 16.53 -21.09
N ALA A 89 -56.34 17.49 -21.88
CA ALA A 89 -56.41 17.32 -23.33
C ALA A 89 -55.01 17.04 -23.89
N THR A 90 -54.92 16.30 -24.99
CA THR A 90 -53.62 15.84 -25.55
C THR A 90 -53.22 16.58 -26.83
N ASP A 91 -53.86 17.71 -27.11
CA ASP A 91 -53.63 18.49 -28.33
C ASP A 91 -52.51 19.54 -28.18
N GLY A 92 -51.84 19.60 -27.03
CA GLY A 92 -50.70 20.48 -26.76
C GLY A 92 -51.10 21.96 -26.69
N SER A 93 -52.37 22.24 -26.40
CA SER A 93 -52.92 23.58 -26.31
C SER A 93 -53.23 23.89 -24.86
N GLY A 94 -52.61 24.96 -24.37
CA GLY A 94 -52.68 25.37 -22.98
C GLY A 94 -51.95 26.68 -22.74
N GLY A 95 -52.20 27.35 -21.62
CA GLY A 95 -51.52 28.58 -21.24
C GLY A 95 -51.04 28.58 -19.80
N ASP A 96 -50.06 29.44 -19.52
CA ASP A 96 -49.44 29.61 -18.20
C ASP A 96 -50.47 29.93 -17.09
N ASP A 97 -50.76 28.95 -16.24
CA ASP A 97 -51.79 29.00 -15.22
C ASP A 97 -51.23 29.37 -13.83
N LEU A 98 -52.07 30.01 -13.01
CA LEU A 98 -51.78 30.29 -11.60
C LEU A 98 -52.82 29.60 -10.72
N ILE A 99 -52.41 28.54 -10.01
CA ILE A 99 -53.30 27.68 -9.24
C ILE A 99 -52.96 27.76 -7.74
N THR A 100 -53.98 27.87 -6.89
CA THR A 100 -53.87 27.75 -5.43
C THR A 100 -55.04 26.94 -4.88
N SER A 101 -54.79 25.88 -4.11
CA SER A 101 -55.85 25.02 -3.56
C SER A 101 -56.03 25.10 -2.04
N GLY A 102 -55.00 25.46 -1.28
CA GLY A 102 -55.15 25.84 0.13
C GLY A 102 -54.89 24.71 1.14
N SER A 103 -55.89 23.97 1.58
CA SER A 103 -55.66 22.87 2.54
C SER A 103 -56.68 21.77 2.32
N GLY A 104 -56.23 20.52 2.27
CA GLY A 104 -57.03 19.37 1.86
C GLY A 104 -56.17 18.45 1.01
N ASP A 105 -56.70 17.29 0.67
CA ASP A 105 -56.02 16.37 -0.23
C ASP A 105 -56.44 16.74 -1.67
N ASP A 106 -55.60 17.50 -2.37
CA ASP A 106 -55.93 18.08 -3.68
C ASP A 106 -55.33 17.28 -4.85
N ASP A 107 -56.12 17.06 -5.90
CA ASP A 107 -55.67 16.53 -7.20
C ASP A 107 -55.53 17.72 -8.18
N ILE A 108 -54.33 18.04 -8.64
CA ILE A 108 -54.04 19.23 -9.48
C ILE A 108 -53.25 18.81 -10.72
N ALA A 109 -53.72 19.20 -11.90
CA ALA A 109 -52.95 19.20 -13.13
C ALA A 109 -52.91 20.63 -13.69
N GLY A 110 -51.71 21.20 -13.87
CA GLY A 110 -51.53 22.53 -14.47
C GLY A 110 -52.03 22.51 -15.91
N GLY A 111 -51.32 21.82 -16.79
CA GLY A 111 -51.73 21.78 -18.18
C GLY A 111 -50.56 21.67 -19.14
N PHE A 112 -50.61 22.37 -20.26
CA PHE A 112 -49.43 22.72 -21.02
C PHE A 112 -49.16 24.19 -20.79
N GLY A 113 -47.95 24.55 -20.43
CA GLY A 113 -47.65 25.95 -20.13
C GLY A 113 -46.54 26.01 -19.11
N ALA A 114 -46.15 27.22 -18.74
CA ALA A 114 -45.33 27.42 -17.56
C ALA A 114 -46.25 27.80 -16.40
N ASP A 115 -46.58 26.83 -15.56
CA ASP A 115 -47.62 26.93 -14.55
C ASP A 115 -47.05 27.24 -13.17
N VAL A 116 -47.84 27.89 -12.32
CA VAL A 116 -47.49 28.19 -10.93
C VAL A 116 -48.54 27.58 -10.02
N ILE A 117 -48.16 26.57 -9.24
CA ILE A 117 -49.06 25.75 -8.42
C ILE A 117 -48.71 25.88 -6.93
N SER A 118 -49.69 26.20 -6.10
CA SER A 118 -49.54 26.22 -4.64
C SER A 118 -50.65 25.42 -3.95
N ALA A 119 -50.36 24.18 -3.55
CA ALA A 119 -51.39 23.26 -3.02
C ALA A 119 -51.66 23.47 -1.51
N GLY A 120 -50.63 23.75 -0.73
CA GLY A 120 -50.75 24.16 0.67
C GLY A 120 -50.54 23.03 1.67
N ALA A 121 -51.57 22.42 2.26
CA ALA A 121 -51.34 21.34 3.24
C ALA A 121 -52.35 20.20 3.09
N GLY A 122 -51.87 18.97 3.15
CA GLY A 122 -52.65 17.75 2.87
C GLY A 122 -51.82 16.81 1.99
N ALA A 123 -52.35 15.62 1.68
CA ALA A 123 -51.70 14.70 0.76
C ALA A 123 -52.15 15.04 -0.67
N ASN A 124 -51.35 15.84 -1.37
CA ASN A 124 -51.67 16.37 -2.68
C ASN A 124 -51.09 15.50 -3.78
N ARG A 125 -51.73 15.55 -4.94
CA ARG A 125 -51.30 14.86 -6.16
C ARG A 125 -51.23 15.89 -7.27
N ILE A 126 -50.02 16.22 -7.68
CA ILE A 126 -49.76 17.37 -8.54
C ILE A 126 -49.03 16.90 -9.80
N ALA A 127 -49.48 17.40 -10.95
CA ALA A 127 -48.71 17.43 -12.17
C ALA A 127 -48.60 18.89 -12.62
N GLY A 128 -47.39 19.39 -12.86
CA GLY A 128 -47.19 20.67 -13.53
C GLY A 128 -47.79 20.61 -14.93
N ASP A 129 -47.39 19.57 -15.67
CA ASP A 129 -47.81 19.38 -17.04
C ASP A 129 -49.04 18.45 -17.26
N GLY A 130 -49.31 18.16 -18.54
CA GLY A 130 -50.40 17.33 -19.01
C GLY A 130 -50.35 15.90 -18.46
N ALA A 131 -51.27 15.60 -17.54
CA ALA A 131 -51.31 14.32 -16.84
C ALA A 131 -52.70 13.67 -16.82
N ARG A 132 -52.69 12.40 -16.41
CA ARG A 132 -53.85 11.73 -15.82
C ARG A 132 -53.64 11.56 -14.32
N ILE A 133 -54.67 11.81 -13.55
CA ILE A 133 -54.69 11.64 -12.10
C ILE A 133 -55.93 10.81 -11.79
N ASP A 134 -55.75 9.56 -11.37
CA ASP A 134 -56.87 8.64 -11.06
C ASP A 134 -56.58 7.79 -9.81
N ALA A 135 -57.42 6.82 -9.50
CA ALA A 135 -57.22 5.95 -8.33
C ALA A 135 -55.95 5.07 -8.39
N VAL A 136 -55.24 5.02 -9.52
CA VAL A 136 -53.94 4.34 -9.66
C VAL A 136 -52.81 5.25 -9.19
N GLY A 137 -52.82 6.51 -9.61
CA GLY A 137 -51.79 7.48 -9.28
C GLY A 137 -51.69 8.62 -10.29
N VAL A 138 -50.58 9.33 -10.28
CA VAL A 138 -50.29 10.46 -11.18
C VAL A 138 -49.45 9.96 -12.34
N ALA A 139 -49.74 10.40 -13.56
CA ALA A 139 -48.94 10.01 -14.71
C ALA A 139 -49.00 11.00 -15.86
N SER A 140 -47.83 11.34 -16.39
CA SER A 140 -47.68 12.17 -17.58
C SER A 140 -48.36 11.51 -18.79
N LEU A 141 -48.94 12.34 -19.65
CA LEU A 141 -49.52 11.94 -20.93
C LEU A 141 -48.57 12.18 -22.10
N ASN A 142 -47.55 13.01 -21.91
CA ASN A 142 -46.52 13.35 -22.88
C ASN A 142 -45.21 13.68 -22.17
N ASP A 143 -44.08 13.31 -22.78
CA ASP A 143 -42.75 13.52 -22.19
C ASP A 143 -42.00 14.72 -22.81
N THR A 144 -42.64 15.46 -23.72
CA THR A 144 -41.98 16.50 -24.55
C THR A 144 -42.80 17.77 -24.74
N LEU A 145 -44.05 17.76 -24.28
CA LEU A 145 -44.99 18.85 -24.44
C LEU A 145 -45.35 19.34 -23.05
N GLY A 146 -44.88 20.54 -22.76
CA GLY A 146 -44.98 21.17 -21.45
C GLY A 146 -44.22 22.48 -21.39
N GLY A 147 -44.09 23.03 -20.20
CA GLY A 147 -43.27 24.20 -19.91
C GLY A 147 -42.55 24.08 -18.57
N ASN A 148 -42.06 25.21 -18.09
CA ASN A 148 -41.27 25.28 -16.86
C ASN A 148 -42.19 25.67 -15.72
N ASP A 149 -42.41 24.76 -14.78
CA ASP A 149 -43.40 24.89 -13.73
C ASP A 149 -42.79 25.32 -12.38
N ASP A 150 -43.56 26.06 -11.57
CA ASP A 150 -43.21 26.45 -10.20
C ASP A 150 -44.24 25.86 -9.24
N ILE A 151 -43.88 24.75 -8.59
CA ILE A 151 -44.75 23.92 -7.77
C ILE A 151 -44.36 24.05 -6.30
N THR A 152 -45.31 24.40 -5.45
CA THR A 152 -45.17 24.32 -3.99
C THR A 152 -46.32 23.48 -3.41
N SER A 153 -46.06 22.26 -2.96
CA SER A 153 -47.11 21.39 -2.39
C SER A 153 -47.38 21.69 -0.92
N GLY A 154 -46.32 21.99 -0.17
CA GLY A 154 -46.35 22.56 1.17
C GLY A 154 -46.19 21.55 2.31
N GLY A 155 -47.13 20.66 2.59
CA GLY A 155 -46.80 19.57 3.52
C GLY A 155 -47.90 18.57 3.75
N GLY A 156 -47.50 17.37 4.13
CA GLY A 156 -48.27 16.15 3.88
C GLY A 156 -47.45 15.24 2.97
N ASP A 157 -47.97 14.04 2.71
CA ASP A 157 -47.28 13.08 1.85
C ASP A 157 -47.77 13.32 0.41
N ASP A 158 -46.98 14.01 -0.40
CA ASP A 158 -47.39 14.49 -1.72
C ASP A 158 -46.82 13.61 -2.87
N ASP A 159 -47.62 13.37 -3.92
CA ASP A 159 -47.15 12.81 -5.19
C ASP A 159 -47.03 13.95 -6.22
N ILE A 160 -45.82 14.23 -6.73
CA ILE A 160 -45.56 15.37 -7.62
C ILE A 160 -44.84 14.91 -8.90
N ILE A 161 -45.31 15.35 -10.05
CA ILE A 161 -44.60 15.29 -11.33
C ILE A 161 -44.44 16.73 -11.83
N GLY A 162 -43.22 17.20 -12.10
CA GLY A 162 -43.00 18.48 -12.78
C GLY A 162 -43.52 18.38 -14.20
N GLY A 163 -42.78 17.69 -15.07
CA GLY A 163 -43.25 17.45 -16.43
C GLY A 163 -42.14 17.47 -17.47
N ALA A 164 -42.24 18.37 -18.43
CA ALA A 164 -41.29 18.56 -19.50
C ALA A 164 -40.88 20.02 -19.52
N GLY A 165 -39.70 20.32 -19.00
CA GLY A 165 -39.21 21.68 -18.86
C GLY A 165 -38.17 21.74 -17.77
N ASP A 166 -37.71 22.94 -17.45
CA ASP A 166 -36.87 23.14 -16.25
C ASP A 166 -37.82 23.55 -15.12
N ASP A 167 -38.10 22.64 -14.19
CA ASP A 167 -39.12 22.80 -13.16
C ASP A 167 -38.53 23.21 -11.80
N LEU A 168 -39.29 23.99 -11.04
CA LEU A 168 -38.96 24.38 -9.67
C LEU A 168 -39.99 23.77 -8.72
N ILE A 169 -39.57 22.85 -7.86
CA ILE A 169 -40.46 22.11 -6.97
C ILE A 169 -40.02 22.25 -5.52
N ASP A 170 -40.93 22.74 -4.66
CA ASP A 170 -40.83 22.72 -3.19
C ASP A 170 -41.93 21.82 -2.61
N ALA A 171 -41.57 20.60 -2.25
CA ALA A 171 -42.50 19.62 -1.71
C ALA A 171 -42.80 19.85 -0.20
N GLY A 172 -42.02 20.70 0.47
CA GLY A 172 -42.14 20.91 1.90
C GLY A 172 -42.00 19.61 2.72
N ALA A 173 -42.69 19.50 3.85
CA ALA A 173 -42.47 18.40 4.81
C ALA A 173 -43.48 17.25 4.67
N GLY A 174 -43.04 16.01 4.86
CA GLY A 174 -43.84 14.78 4.70
C GLY A 174 -43.03 13.74 3.94
N ASP A 175 -43.60 12.55 3.73
CA ASP A 175 -42.95 11.50 2.93
C ASP A 175 -43.42 11.67 1.47
N ASN A 176 -42.65 12.40 0.66
CA ASN A 176 -43.05 12.78 -0.70
C ASN A 176 -42.53 11.82 -1.77
N ALA A 177 -43.28 11.68 -2.87
CA ALA A 177 -42.87 11.00 -4.09
C ALA A 177 -42.81 12.03 -5.22
N LEU A 178 -41.63 12.24 -5.80
CA LEU A 178 -41.39 13.31 -6.76
C LEU A 178 -40.64 12.84 -7.99
N LEU A 179 -41.17 13.16 -9.17
CA LEU A 179 -40.42 13.18 -10.43
C LEU A 179 -40.28 14.65 -10.86
N GLY A 180 -39.06 15.11 -11.13
CA GLY A 180 -38.85 16.40 -11.81
C GLY A 180 -39.45 16.32 -13.21
N ASP A 181 -39.08 15.27 -13.94
CA ASP A 181 -39.57 15.05 -15.29
C ASP A 181 -40.80 14.14 -15.44
N ALA A 182 -41.18 13.89 -16.70
CA ALA A 182 -42.28 13.03 -17.07
C ALA A 182 -42.12 11.58 -16.59
N GLY A 183 -43.23 11.03 -16.07
CA GLY A 183 -43.24 9.66 -15.60
C GLY A 183 -44.57 9.20 -15.02
N VAL A 184 -44.49 8.28 -14.08
CA VAL A 184 -45.63 7.70 -13.38
C VAL A 184 -45.29 7.55 -11.91
N ILE A 185 -46.21 8.02 -11.06
CA ILE A 185 -46.24 7.73 -9.63
C ILE A 185 -47.43 6.83 -9.35
N THR A 186 -47.21 5.69 -8.73
CA THR A 186 -48.27 4.74 -8.36
C THR A 186 -48.02 4.25 -6.94
N ALA A 187 -48.86 4.69 -6.00
CA ALA A 187 -48.75 4.34 -4.58
C ALA A 187 -47.35 4.63 -4.00
N GLY A 188 -46.78 5.80 -4.34
CA GLY A 188 -45.43 6.21 -3.92
C GLY A 188 -44.27 5.51 -4.65
N GLU A 189 -44.54 4.67 -5.66
CA GLU A 189 -43.49 4.13 -6.55
C GLU A 189 -43.35 5.01 -7.78
N LEU A 190 -42.12 5.35 -8.14
CA LEU A 190 -41.77 6.27 -9.22
C LEU A 190 -41.19 5.50 -10.41
N THR A 191 -41.49 5.96 -11.63
CA THR A 191 -40.87 5.46 -12.86
C THR A 191 -40.85 6.56 -13.91
N SER A 192 -39.66 6.96 -14.37
CA SER A 192 -39.51 7.87 -15.51
C SER A 192 -40.06 7.25 -16.79
N SER A 193 -40.76 8.03 -17.62
CA SER A 193 -41.31 7.56 -18.91
C SER A 193 -40.32 7.72 -20.06
N SER A 194 -39.34 8.61 -19.91
CA SER A 194 -38.27 8.92 -20.85
C SER A 194 -36.93 8.99 -20.13
N VAL A 195 -35.85 8.78 -20.86
CA VAL A 195 -34.46 8.94 -20.37
C VAL A 195 -33.75 10.11 -21.04
N ALA A 196 -34.38 10.78 -22.00
CA ALA A 196 -33.72 11.79 -22.84
C ALA A 196 -34.59 13.01 -23.13
N ALA A 197 -35.74 13.10 -22.47
CA ALA A 197 -36.67 14.20 -22.63
C ALA A 197 -37.00 14.70 -21.24
N GLY A 198 -36.75 15.99 -21.03
CA GLY A 198 -36.75 16.65 -19.74
C GLY A 198 -35.97 17.95 -19.78
N GLY A 199 -35.79 18.58 -18.62
CA GLY A 199 -35.00 19.80 -18.42
C GLY A 199 -34.20 19.78 -17.12
N ASP A 200 -33.62 20.93 -16.79
CA ASP A 200 -32.76 21.08 -15.61
C ASP A 200 -33.61 21.46 -14.38
N ASP A 201 -33.94 20.51 -13.52
CA ASP A 201 -34.89 20.69 -12.43
C ASP A 201 -34.27 21.19 -11.13
N VAL A 202 -35.04 21.93 -10.33
CA VAL A 202 -34.68 22.34 -8.97
C VAL A 202 -35.70 21.80 -8.00
N ILE A 203 -35.30 20.79 -7.24
CA ILE A 203 -36.16 20.06 -6.32
C ILE A 203 -35.71 20.34 -4.89
N VAL A 204 -36.65 20.72 -4.03
CA VAL A 204 -36.42 20.88 -2.59
C VAL A 204 -37.51 20.14 -1.84
N THR A 205 -37.10 19.23 -0.97
CA THR A 205 -37.98 18.62 0.03
C THR A 205 -37.55 19.05 1.44
N GLY A 206 -38.47 18.91 2.38
CA GLY A 206 -38.34 19.39 3.74
C GLY A 206 -37.74 18.34 4.66
N GLY A 207 -38.59 17.57 5.31
CA GLY A 207 -38.13 16.42 6.07
C GLY A 207 -39.22 15.38 6.13
N GLY A 208 -38.80 14.14 6.31
CA GLY A 208 -39.60 12.97 5.95
C GLY A 208 -38.73 12.02 5.12
N ASN A 209 -39.28 10.88 4.74
CA ASN A 209 -38.57 9.89 3.94
C ASN A 209 -39.01 10.05 2.48
N ASP A 210 -38.29 10.88 1.73
CA ASP A 210 -38.68 11.26 0.38
C ASP A 210 -38.15 10.28 -0.68
N ALA A 211 -38.89 10.10 -1.75
CA ALA A 211 -38.49 9.41 -2.97
C ALA A 211 -38.44 10.42 -4.12
N ILE A 212 -37.25 10.65 -4.68
CA ILE A 212 -36.99 11.71 -5.64
C ILE A 212 -36.29 11.12 -6.86
N VAL A 213 -36.76 11.50 -8.04
CA VAL A 213 -36.10 11.26 -9.32
C VAL A 213 -36.03 12.63 -10.01
N GLY A 214 -34.84 13.14 -10.32
CA GLY A 214 -34.67 14.39 -11.07
C GLY A 214 -35.20 14.19 -12.49
N GLY A 215 -34.47 13.45 -13.32
CA GLY A 215 -34.93 13.14 -14.66
C GLY A 215 -33.83 13.11 -15.70
N ALA A 216 -33.98 13.87 -16.77
CA ALA A 216 -33.00 14.01 -17.81
C ALA A 216 -32.61 15.48 -17.90
N GLY A 217 -31.43 15.82 -17.41
CA GLY A 217 -31.01 17.21 -17.31
C GLY A 217 -29.88 17.32 -16.29
N SER A 218 -29.45 18.53 -16.01
CA SER A 218 -28.57 18.80 -14.86
C SER A 218 -29.42 19.30 -13.70
N ASP A 219 -29.77 18.40 -12.79
CA ASP A 219 -30.73 18.65 -11.73
C ASP A 219 -30.07 19.14 -10.44
N THR A 220 -30.81 19.91 -9.65
CA THR A 220 -30.40 20.35 -8.32
C THR A 220 -31.41 19.87 -7.29
N ILE A 221 -31.02 18.87 -6.51
CA ILE A 221 -31.89 18.18 -5.56
C ILE A 221 -31.43 18.46 -4.12
N ALA A 222 -32.32 19.03 -3.31
CA ALA A 222 -32.15 19.16 -1.87
C ALA A 222 -33.20 18.29 -1.15
N GLY A 223 -32.86 17.05 -0.85
CA GLY A 223 -33.79 16.05 -0.29
C GLY A 223 -34.06 16.16 1.22
N GLY A 224 -33.59 17.23 1.88
CA GLY A 224 -33.95 17.47 3.27
C GLY A 224 -33.41 16.42 4.25
N ALA A 225 -34.08 16.23 5.39
CA ALA A 225 -33.68 15.27 6.43
C ALA A 225 -34.66 14.09 6.54
N GLY A 226 -34.14 12.90 6.82
CA GLY A 226 -34.91 11.65 6.86
C GLY A 226 -34.24 10.59 5.99
N ASP A 227 -34.82 9.39 5.91
CA ASP A 227 -34.23 8.31 5.10
C ASP A 227 -34.71 8.44 3.65
N ASN A 228 -33.98 9.19 2.82
CA ASN A 228 -34.39 9.52 1.46
C ASN A 228 -33.85 8.55 0.42
N ARG A 229 -34.50 8.54 -0.74
CA ARG A 229 -34.11 7.76 -1.90
C ARG A 229 -34.11 8.68 -3.10
N VAL A 230 -32.93 8.99 -3.60
CA VAL A 230 -32.72 10.00 -4.64
C VAL A 230 -32.03 9.37 -5.84
N LEU A 231 -32.57 9.64 -7.02
CA LEU A 231 -31.90 9.48 -8.30
C LEU A 231 -31.77 10.89 -8.90
N GLY A 232 -30.56 11.30 -9.27
CA GLY A 232 -30.37 12.50 -10.09
C GLY A 232 -31.05 12.30 -11.44
N ASP A 233 -30.73 11.18 -12.07
CA ASP A 233 -31.23 10.85 -13.41
C ASP A 233 -32.51 9.98 -13.48
N ALA A 234 -32.91 9.70 -14.72
CA ALA A 234 -34.05 8.87 -15.08
C ALA A 234 -33.94 7.43 -14.56
N GLY A 235 -35.01 6.98 -13.89
CA GLY A 235 -34.96 5.73 -13.14
C GLY A 235 -36.30 5.22 -12.64
N SER A 236 -36.21 4.30 -11.68
CA SER A 236 -37.36 3.81 -10.93
C SER A 236 -37.01 3.59 -9.47
N ILE A 237 -37.95 4.00 -8.61
CA ILE A 237 -37.90 3.83 -7.16
C ILE A 237 -39.15 3.05 -6.75
N THR A 238 -38.97 1.80 -6.34
CA THR A 238 -40.06 0.92 -5.82
C THR A 238 -39.95 0.73 -4.33
N ALA A 239 -40.85 0.04 -3.63
CA ALA A 239 -40.71 -0.15 -2.17
C ALA A 239 -39.42 -0.86 -1.69
N SER A 240 -38.63 -1.49 -2.58
CA SER A 240 -37.44 -2.26 -2.18
C SER A 240 -36.21 -2.06 -3.07
N ASP A 241 -36.42 -1.59 -4.30
CA ASP A 241 -35.36 -1.48 -5.29
C ASP A 241 -35.29 -0.03 -5.80
N VAL A 242 -34.07 0.46 -6.00
CA VAL A 242 -33.76 1.71 -6.72
C VAL A 242 -32.97 1.29 -7.96
N THR A 243 -33.34 1.79 -9.14
CA THR A 243 -32.69 1.40 -10.39
C THR A 243 -32.60 2.58 -11.32
N ASP A 244 -31.37 2.94 -11.66
CA ASP A 244 -31.07 3.82 -12.78
C ASP A 244 -31.39 3.11 -14.12
N ILE A 245 -32.01 3.83 -15.05
CA ILE A 245 -32.25 3.36 -16.43
C ILE A 245 -31.75 4.35 -17.49
N SER A 246 -31.03 5.40 -17.07
CA SER A 246 -30.57 6.55 -17.85
C SER A 246 -29.80 6.08 -19.09
N GLY A 247 -28.95 5.06 -18.93
CA GLY A 247 -28.26 4.41 -20.04
C GLY A 247 -27.28 5.35 -20.76
N GLY A 248 -26.69 6.30 -20.02
CA GLY A 248 -25.77 7.32 -20.52
C GLY A 248 -26.47 8.57 -21.06
N PHE A 249 -27.74 8.76 -20.70
CA PHE A 249 -28.47 10.00 -20.94
C PHE A 249 -28.79 10.61 -19.59
N GLY A 250 -28.15 11.74 -19.31
CA GLY A 250 -28.22 12.46 -18.04
C GLY A 250 -27.39 13.73 -18.12
N GLY A 251 -27.34 14.48 -17.04
CA GLY A 251 -26.52 15.67 -16.89
C GLY A 251 -25.80 15.70 -15.55
N ASP A 252 -24.97 16.73 -15.38
CA ASP A 252 -24.20 16.94 -14.14
C ASP A 252 -25.16 17.36 -13.00
N ASP A 253 -25.44 16.47 -12.07
CA ASP A 253 -26.41 16.65 -10.99
C ASP A 253 -25.78 17.20 -9.70
N GLN A 254 -26.56 17.93 -8.93
CA GLN A 254 -26.20 18.43 -7.60
C GLN A 254 -27.19 17.91 -6.57
N ILE A 255 -26.76 16.91 -5.80
CA ILE A 255 -27.61 16.24 -4.81
C ILE A 255 -27.10 16.56 -3.40
N THR A 256 -27.96 17.12 -2.57
CA THR A 256 -27.70 17.32 -1.15
C THR A 256 -28.84 16.77 -0.33
N VAL A 257 -28.54 15.78 0.51
CA VAL A 257 -29.42 15.37 1.61
C VAL A 257 -28.77 15.74 2.94
N LEU A 258 -29.56 15.71 4.00
CA LEU A 258 -29.13 15.93 5.36
C LEU A 258 -29.15 14.58 6.09
N GLY A 259 -29.12 14.58 7.42
CA GLY A 259 -29.01 13.29 8.11
C GLY A 259 -30.17 12.32 7.86
N GLY A 260 -29.88 11.03 7.92
CA GLY A 260 -30.73 9.95 7.42
C GLY A 260 -29.91 8.74 7.00
N ALA A 261 -30.54 7.58 6.82
CA ALA A 261 -29.91 6.48 6.10
C ALA A 261 -30.34 6.54 4.64
N ASP A 262 -29.64 7.36 3.85
CA ASP A 262 -30.06 7.71 2.50
C ASP A 262 -29.58 6.70 1.44
N THR A 263 -30.29 6.65 0.32
CA THR A 263 -29.83 5.98 -0.91
C THR A 263 -29.81 6.99 -2.03
N ILE A 264 -28.63 7.22 -2.61
CA ILE A 264 -28.40 8.24 -3.64
C ILE A 264 -27.70 7.58 -4.82
N MET A 265 -28.14 7.89 -6.03
CA MET A 265 -27.38 7.64 -7.25
C MET A 265 -27.40 8.94 -8.05
N GLY A 266 -26.24 9.43 -8.48
CA GLY A 266 -26.14 10.60 -9.36
C GLY A 266 -26.71 10.25 -10.72
N GLY A 267 -26.01 9.38 -11.45
CA GLY A 267 -26.47 8.88 -12.74
C GLY A 267 -25.36 9.00 -13.78
N ALA A 268 -25.66 9.61 -14.92
CA ALA A 268 -24.74 9.88 -16.00
C ALA A 268 -24.41 11.38 -16.06
N GLY A 269 -23.20 11.77 -15.71
CA GLY A 269 -22.80 13.17 -15.66
C GLY A 269 -21.82 13.39 -14.52
N ALA A 270 -21.04 14.46 -14.55
CA ALA A 270 -20.13 14.73 -13.43
C ALA A 270 -20.92 15.26 -12.22
N ASP A 271 -21.21 14.37 -11.28
CA ASP A 271 -22.18 14.61 -10.22
C ASP A 271 -21.54 15.13 -8.93
N LEU A 272 -22.25 15.99 -8.20
CA LEU A 272 -21.86 16.50 -6.89
C LEU A 272 -22.86 16.02 -5.83
N ILE A 273 -22.41 15.10 -4.97
CA ILE A 273 -23.25 14.46 -3.97
C ILE A 273 -22.75 14.80 -2.55
N ALA A 274 -23.66 15.27 -1.70
CA ALA A 274 -23.44 15.46 -0.27
C ALA A 274 -24.55 14.79 0.55
N ALA A 275 -24.26 13.70 1.26
CA ALA A 275 -25.27 12.93 1.98
C ALA A 275 -25.49 13.37 3.44
N GLY A 276 -24.42 13.77 4.16
CA GLY A 276 -24.54 14.15 5.56
C GLY A 276 -24.56 12.95 6.52
N ASP A 277 -25.19 13.10 7.69
CA ASP A 277 -25.04 12.12 8.78
C ASP A 277 -25.97 10.89 8.62
N GLY A 278 -25.43 9.68 8.59
CA GLY A 278 -26.13 8.40 8.77
C GLY A 278 -25.54 7.31 7.88
N ASP A 279 -26.11 6.10 7.88
CA ASP A 279 -25.56 4.96 7.13
C ASP A 279 -26.07 4.99 5.66
N ASN A 280 -25.35 5.69 4.80
CA ASN A 280 -25.74 5.99 3.43
C ASN A 280 -25.30 4.93 2.42
N ARG A 281 -26.02 4.86 1.29
CA ARG A 281 -25.62 4.12 0.09
C ARG A 281 -25.57 5.09 -1.07
N ILE A 282 -24.38 5.30 -1.63
CA ILE A 282 -24.14 6.31 -2.64
C ILE A 282 -23.47 5.64 -3.84
N ALA A 283 -23.98 5.94 -5.03
CA ALA A 283 -23.26 5.77 -6.28
C ALA A 283 -23.11 7.16 -6.92
N GLY A 284 -21.92 7.52 -7.38
CA GLY A 284 -21.75 8.68 -8.27
C GLY A 284 -22.45 8.39 -9.58
N GLY A 285 -22.01 7.32 -10.24
CA GLY A 285 -22.58 6.83 -11.47
C GLY A 285 -23.93 6.10 -11.38
N ALA A 286 -24.36 5.55 -12.52
CA ALA A 286 -25.57 4.75 -12.63
C ALA A 286 -25.48 3.45 -11.81
N ALA A 287 -26.54 3.11 -11.07
CA ALA A 287 -26.52 1.92 -10.22
C ALA A 287 -27.88 1.22 -10.06
N MET A 288 -27.83 0.03 -9.47
CA MET A 288 -28.99 -0.73 -9.04
C MET A 288 -28.84 -1.19 -7.60
N LEU A 289 -29.80 -0.82 -6.77
CA LEU A 289 -29.98 -1.34 -5.42
C LEU A 289 -31.13 -2.36 -5.41
N THR A 290 -30.85 -3.53 -4.87
CA THR A 290 -31.84 -4.56 -4.56
C THR A 290 -31.68 -5.03 -3.12
N ALA A 291 -32.64 -5.80 -2.62
CA ALA A 291 -32.56 -6.43 -1.29
C ALA A 291 -31.32 -7.33 -1.05
N THR A 292 -30.58 -7.69 -2.11
CA THR A 292 -29.42 -8.61 -2.06
C THR A 292 -28.11 -8.00 -2.53
N GLY A 293 -28.13 -6.77 -3.03
CA GLY A 293 -26.91 -6.16 -3.53
C GLY A 293 -27.09 -4.73 -4.00
N PHE A 294 -25.98 -4.02 -4.04
CA PHE A 294 -25.82 -2.68 -4.59
C PHE A 294 -24.71 -2.76 -5.64
N THR A 295 -24.97 -2.31 -6.86
CA THR A 295 -24.08 -2.59 -7.99
C THR A 295 -24.12 -1.43 -8.96
N THR A 296 -22.95 -0.94 -9.35
CA THR A 296 -22.83 -0.01 -10.47
C THR A 296 -23.32 -0.69 -11.75
N ILE A 297 -24.03 0.07 -12.56
CA ILE A 297 -24.35 -0.26 -13.93
C ILE A 297 -23.38 0.59 -14.73
N GLU A 298 -22.73 0.02 -15.73
CA GLU A 298 -21.70 0.74 -16.49
C GLU A 298 -22.29 1.15 -17.87
N PRO A 299 -23.14 2.19 -17.97
CA PRO A 299 -23.41 2.83 -19.24
C PRO A 299 -22.25 3.76 -19.60
N ALA A 300 -22.14 4.13 -20.87
CA ALA A 300 -21.15 5.13 -21.25
C ALA A 300 -21.59 6.50 -20.73
N GLY A 301 -20.75 7.15 -19.92
CA GLY A 301 -20.89 8.57 -19.58
C GLY A 301 -21.15 8.90 -18.11
N ASP A 302 -20.74 8.04 -17.17
CA ASP A 302 -20.95 8.28 -15.73
C ASP A 302 -20.28 9.57 -15.24
N GLY A 303 -19.07 9.95 -15.66
CA GLY A 303 -18.58 11.32 -15.42
C GLY A 303 -17.29 11.36 -14.61
N ASP A 304 -17.02 12.46 -13.91
CA ASP A 304 -15.99 12.56 -12.87
C ASP A 304 -16.73 13.08 -11.63
N ASP A 305 -16.99 12.23 -10.65
CA ASP A 305 -17.92 12.51 -9.56
C ASP A 305 -17.23 13.11 -8.33
N THR A 306 -17.98 13.87 -7.53
CA THR A 306 -17.52 14.38 -6.23
C THR A 306 -18.52 13.99 -5.15
N ILE A 307 -18.10 13.12 -4.23
CA ILE A 307 -18.97 12.54 -3.21
C ILE A 307 -18.44 12.87 -1.81
N THR A 308 -19.30 13.45 -0.97
CA THR A 308 -19.08 13.55 0.47
C THR A 308 -20.20 12.81 1.22
N SER A 309 -19.89 11.66 1.83
CA SER A 309 -20.93 10.88 2.52
C SER A 309 -21.23 11.47 3.91
N GLY A 310 -20.26 11.65 4.81
CA GLY A 310 -20.44 12.42 6.04
C GLY A 310 -20.03 11.67 7.31
N THR A 311 -20.99 11.19 8.09
CA THR A 311 -20.67 10.31 9.23
C THR A 311 -21.64 9.16 9.25
N GLY A 312 -21.22 7.95 9.60
CA GLY A 312 -22.04 6.75 9.53
C GLY A 312 -21.22 5.62 8.92
N ALA A 313 -21.78 4.41 8.86
CA ALA A 313 -21.14 3.33 8.10
C ALA A 313 -21.68 3.34 6.67
N ASP A 314 -20.96 4.01 5.79
CA ASP A 314 -21.39 4.31 4.43
C ASP A 314 -20.94 3.24 3.43
N ILE A 315 -21.69 3.12 2.33
CA ILE A 315 -21.26 2.37 1.13
C ILE A 315 -21.20 3.38 -0.03
N VAL A 316 -20.01 3.65 -0.54
CA VAL A 316 -19.77 4.61 -1.62
C VAL A 316 -19.12 3.91 -2.80
N LEU A 317 -19.74 4.05 -3.97
CA LEU A 317 -19.24 3.58 -5.26
C LEU A 317 -19.05 4.83 -6.14
N GLY A 318 -17.85 5.11 -6.63
CA GLY A 318 -17.62 6.26 -7.53
C GLY A 318 -18.31 6.03 -8.87
N GLY A 319 -17.79 5.12 -9.70
CA GLY A 319 -18.44 4.77 -10.97
C GLY A 319 -17.42 4.50 -12.07
N GLU A 320 -17.74 4.90 -13.31
CA GLU A 320 -16.69 5.14 -14.30
C GLU A 320 -16.28 6.62 -14.20
N GLY A 321 -15.01 6.93 -14.03
CA GLY A 321 -14.59 8.33 -13.91
C GLY A 321 -13.26 8.50 -13.23
N SER A 322 -12.83 9.75 -13.07
CA SER A 322 -11.84 10.12 -12.06
C SER A 322 -12.56 10.81 -10.91
N ASP A 323 -12.84 10.06 -9.84
CA ASP A 323 -13.76 10.48 -8.79
C ASP A 323 -13.04 11.08 -7.56
N ASP A 324 -13.70 12.00 -6.84
CA ASP A 324 -13.25 12.59 -5.57
C ASP A 324 -14.19 12.15 -4.45
N LEU A 325 -13.77 11.16 -3.66
CA LEU A 325 -14.57 10.46 -2.66
C LEU A 325 -14.07 10.78 -1.24
N THR A 326 -14.94 11.31 -0.39
CA THR A 326 -14.65 11.55 1.03
C THR A 326 -15.78 11.03 1.91
N THR A 327 -15.53 10.04 2.78
CA THR A 327 -16.62 9.42 3.57
C THR A 327 -16.74 9.89 5.01
N GLY A 328 -15.64 10.29 5.64
CA GLY A 328 -15.68 11.12 6.84
C GLY A 328 -15.50 10.33 8.12
N ALA A 329 -16.55 9.86 8.80
CA ALA A 329 -16.36 9.09 10.05
C ALA A 329 -17.33 7.93 10.20
N GLY A 330 -16.82 6.74 10.50
CA GLY A 330 -17.52 5.47 10.63
C GLY A 330 -16.82 4.41 9.80
N ASP A 331 -17.25 3.14 9.91
CA ASP A 331 -16.58 2.04 9.20
C ASP A 331 -17.15 1.95 7.78
N ASP A 332 -16.45 2.54 6.81
CA ASP A 332 -16.94 2.76 5.46
C ASP A 332 -16.48 1.68 4.46
N LEU A 333 -17.28 1.45 3.43
CA LEU A 333 -16.93 0.63 2.27
C LEU A 333 -16.91 1.51 1.02
N ILE A 334 -15.72 1.69 0.45
CA ILE A 334 -15.48 2.57 -0.68
C ILE A 334 -14.95 1.76 -1.87
N ALA A 335 -15.53 2.00 -3.04
CA ALA A 335 -14.95 1.61 -4.32
C ALA A 335 -14.83 2.87 -5.18
N GLY A 336 -13.63 3.21 -5.64
CA GLY A 336 -13.42 4.27 -6.62
C GLY A 336 -14.16 3.96 -7.90
N ASP A 337 -13.86 2.80 -8.47
CA ASP A 337 -14.52 2.34 -9.68
C ASP A 337 -15.74 1.42 -9.50
N GLY A 338 -16.34 1.05 -10.64
CA GLY A 338 -17.38 0.05 -10.81
C GLY A 338 -17.26 -1.22 -9.96
N ALA A 339 -18.19 -1.38 -9.01
CA ALA A 339 -18.19 -2.46 -8.04
C ALA A 339 -19.57 -3.10 -7.80
N THR A 340 -19.51 -4.34 -7.32
CA THR A 340 -20.67 -5.11 -6.85
C THR A 340 -20.54 -5.41 -5.36
N VAL A 341 -21.47 -4.88 -4.58
CA VAL A 341 -21.61 -5.16 -3.14
C VAL A 341 -22.75 -6.16 -2.92
N VAL A 342 -22.46 -7.24 -2.21
CA VAL A 342 -23.46 -8.23 -1.80
C VAL A 342 -24.02 -7.85 -0.44
N LEU A 343 -25.33 -7.70 -0.35
CA LEU A 343 -26.04 -7.32 0.87
C LEU A 343 -26.79 -8.51 1.47
N SER A 344 -26.83 -8.57 2.79
CA SER A 344 -27.71 -9.47 3.54
C SER A 344 -28.37 -8.71 4.68
N ALA A 345 -29.69 -8.54 4.60
CA ALA A 345 -30.45 -7.73 5.57
C ALA A 345 -29.89 -6.31 5.73
N ASN A 346 -29.59 -5.68 4.59
CA ASN A 346 -29.03 -4.32 4.44
C ASN A 346 -27.60 -4.13 4.97
N VAL A 347 -26.90 -5.21 5.34
CA VAL A 347 -25.48 -5.17 5.74
C VAL A 347 -24.61 -5.70 4.60
N ALA A 348 -23.51 -5.01 4.31
CA ALA A 348 -22.51 -5.46 3.34
C ALA A 348 -21.81 -6.74 3.83
N MET A 349 -21.77 -7.75 2.96
CA MET A 349 -21.14 -9.04 3.24
C MET A 349 -19.84 -9.22 2.47
N SER A 350 -19.78 -8.68 1.26
CA SER A 350 -18.61 -8.71 0.39
C SER A 350 -18.72 -7.62 -0.67
N ALA A 351 -17.59 -7.12 -1.13
CA ALA A 351 -17.51 -6.22 -2.29
C ALA A 351 -16.52 -6.77 -3.32
N THR A 352 -16.70 -6.39 -4.57
CA THR A 352 -15.88 -6.84 -5.68
C THR A 352 -15.83 -5.77 -6.75
N SER A 353 -14.65 -5.24 -7.03
CA SER A 353 -14.35 -4.36 -8.17
C SER A 353 -13.60 -5.15 -9.24
N ARG A 354 -14.04 -5.08 -10.51
CA ARG A 354 -13.46 -5.86 -11.65
C ARG A 354 -13.62 -5.19 -13.02
N SER A 355 -14.29 -4.05 -13.12
CA SER A 355 -14.64 -3.44 -14.41
C SER A 355 -13.50 -2.49 -14.82
N SER A 356 -12.86 -2.74 -15.96
CA SER A 356 -11.83 -1.85 -16.52
C SER A 356 -12.32 -0.98 -17.67
N GLN A 357 -13.64 -0.98 -17.92
CA GLN A 357 -14.22 -0.11 -18.95
C GLN A 357 -14.63 1.18 -18.26
N GLY A 358 -14.06 2.30 -18.68
CA GLY A 358 -14.44 3.62 -18.18
C GLY A 358 -13.63 4.12 -16.98
N GLY A 359 -13.20 3.23 -16.08
CA GLY A 359 -12.45 3.60 -14.87
C GLY A 359 -11.15 4.36 -15.12
N ALA A 360 -10.86 5.29 -14.22
CA ALA A 360 -9.68 6.15 -14.22
C ALA A 360 -9.15 6.37 -12.78
N GLY A 361 -8.14 7.22 -12.62
CA GLY A 361 -7.51 7.43 -11.31
C GLY A 361 -8.39 8.26 -10.38
N ASP A 362 -8.59 7.77 -9.17
CA ASP A 362 -9.48 8.33 -8.15
C ASP A 362 -8.72 9.01 -7.00
N LEU A 363 -9.37 9.97 -6.34
CA LEU A 363 -8.95 10.56 -5.08
C LEU A 363 -9.89 10.08 -3.97
N ILE A 364 -9.39 9.27 -3.04
CA ILE A 364 -10.21 8.62 -2.01
C ILE A 364 -9.68 8.95 -0.61
N ASN A 365 -10.59 9.36 0.28
CA ASN A 365 -10.31 9.60 1.70
C ASN A 365 -11.39 8.98 2.59
N GLY A 366 -11.05 7.88 3.28
CA GLY A 366 -11.96 7.18 4.21
C GLY A 366 -12.31 8.02 5.44
N GLY A 367 -11.30 8.56 6.10
CA GLY A 367 -11.47 9.41 7.28
C GLY A 367 -11.32 8.62 8.58
N ASP A 368 -12.16 8.87 9.58
CA ASP A 368 -12.07 8.22 10.89
C ASP A 368 -12.91 6.92 10.91
N GLY A 369 -12.34 5.73 11.02
CA GLY A 369 -13.07 4.47 11.09
C GLY A 369 -12.21 3.28 10.66
N ASP A 370 -12.72 2.06 10.81
CA ASP A 370 -12.04 0.88 10.23
C ASP A 370 -12.53 0.69 8.77
N ASP A 371 -11.92 1.40 7.83
CA ASP A 371 -12.42 1.52 6.45
C ASP A 371 -11.97 0.37 5.55
N THR A 372 -12.74 0.13 4.48
CA THR A 372 -12.37 -0.80 3.40
C THR A 372 -12.48 -0.10 2.06
N ILE A 373 -11.34 0.06 1.39
CA ILE A 373 -11.20 0.83 0.16
C ILE A 373 -10.67 -0.06 -0.97
N LEU A 374 -11.31 0.01 -2.13
CA LEU A 374 -10.88 -0.53 -3.41
C LEU A 374 -10.71 0.68 -4.35
N GLY A 375 -9.51 1.00 -4.84
CA GLY A 375 -9.32 2.08 -5.82
C GLY A 375 -9.94 1.69 -7.15
N GLY A 376 -9.30 0.82 -7.91
CA GLY A 376 -9.91 0.23 -9.11
C GLY A 376 -8.94 0.10 -10.26
N ALA A 377 -9.23 0.80 -11.35
CA ALA A 377 -8.40 0.95 -12.54
C ALA A 377 -7.97 2.40 -12.65
N GLY A 378 -6.67 2.63 -12.56
CA GLY A 378 -6.16 3.98 -12.71
C GLY A 378 -5.02 4.17 -11.76
N ALA A 379 -4.56 5.41 -11.67
CA ALA A 379 -3.55 5.79 -10.70
C ALA A 379 -4.28 6.49 -9.56
N ASP A 380 -4.50 5.76 -8.47
CA ASP A 380 -5.38 6.18 -7.38
C ASP A 380 -4.57 6.85 -6.26
N ASP A 381 -5.14 7.88 -5.62
CA ASP A 381 -4.61 8.54 -4.42
C ASP A 381 -5.54 8.22 -3.25
N ILE A 382 -5.17 7.23 -2.44
CA ILE A 382 -6.02 6.68 -1.38
C ILE A 382 -5.42 7.00 -0.01
N THR A 383 -6.23 7.60 0.84
CA THR A 383 -5.97 7.75 2.28
C THR A 383 -7.04 7.00 3.08
N GLY A 384 -6.62 6.06 3.94
CA GLY A 384 -7.50 5.37 4.89
C GLY A 384 -7.98 6.35 5.95
N GLY A 385 -7.05 6.85 6.76
CA GLY A 385 -7.30 7.92 7.73
C GLY A 385 -6.97 7.45 9.14
N ALA A 386 -7.94 7.33 10.04
CA ALA A 386 -7.69 6.89 11.41
C ALA A 386 -8.55 5.67 11.77
N GLY A 387 -7.92 4.54 12.04
CA GLY A 387 -8.56 3.25 12.33
C GLY A 387 -7.77 2.11 11.69
N ASP A 388 -8.24 0.88 11.83
CA ASP A 388 -7.56 -0.29 11.25
C ASP A 388 -8.08 -0.55 9.82
N ASP A 389 -7.47 0.12 8.84
CA ASP A 389 -7.96 0.22 7.48
C ASP A 389 -7.52 -0.93 6.56
N ARG A 390 -8.28 -1.11 5.46
CA ARG A 390 -8.00 -2.08 4.40
C ARG A 390 -8.00 -1.39 3.05
N LEU A 391 -6.82 -1.25 2.45
CA LEU A 391 -6.62 -0.53 1.20
C LEU A 391 -6.17 -1.50 0.11
N LEU A 392 -6.88 -1.53 -1.01
CA LEU A 392 -6.41 -2.08 -2.27
C LEU A 392 -6.34 -0.92 -3.26
N GLY A 393 -5.15 -0.62 -3.79
CA GLY A 393 -4.98 0.36 -4.87
C GLY A 393 -5.80 -0.05 -6.08
N ASP A 394 -5.65 -1.30 -6.50
CA ASP A 394 -6.37 -1.80 -7.67
C ASP A 394 -7.67 -2.59 -7.38
N PHE A 395 -8.23 -3.16 -8.46
CA PHE A 395 -9.25 -4.20 -8.43
C PHE A 395 -9.05 -5.28 -7.37
N GLY A 396 -10.16 -5.67 -6.75
CA GLY A 396 -10.12 -6.64 -5.67
C GLY A 396 -11.45 -7.26 -5.31
N THR A 397 -11.36 -8.26 -4.43
CA THR A 397 -12.51 -8.77 -3.68
C THR A 397 -12.22 -8.68 -2.20
N VAL A 398 -13.23 -8.25 -1.43
CA VAL A 398 -13.23 -8.30 0.02
C VAL A 398 -14.40 -9.12 0.53
N ASP A 399 -14.13 -10.01 1.50
CA ASP A 399 -15.13 -10.69 2.32
C ASP A 399 -15.13 -10.03 3.71
N LEU A 400 -16.14 -9.20 3.96
CA LEU A 400 -16.27 -8.39 5.16
C LEU A 400 -16.61 -9.23 6.41
N LEU A 401 -17.05 -10.49 6.22
CA LEU A 401 -17.33 -11.39 7.34
C LEU A 401 -16.05 -12.05 7.88
N THR A 402 -15.11 -12.35 6.99
CA THR A 402 -13.86 -13.05 7.33
C THR A 402 -12.65 -12.12 7.35
N GLY A 403 -12.79 -10.89 6.87
CA GLY A 403 -11.69 -9.96 6.66
C GLY A 403 -10.72 -10.45 5.59
N ALA A 404 -11.18 -11.30 4.66
CA ALA A 404 -10.33 -11.80 3.58
C ALA A 404 -10.30 -10.79 2.43
N LEU A 405 -9.11 -10.52 1.92
CA LEU A 405 -8.88 -9.60 0.80
C LEU A 405 -8.10 -10.31 -0.28
N THR A 406 -8.34 -9.98 -1.53
CA THR A 406 -7.61 -10.54 -2.67
C THR A 406 -7.62 -9.53 -3.78
N SER A 407 -6.44 -9.09 -4.21
CA SER A 407 -6.31 -8.28 -5.41
C SER A 407 -6.62 -9.12 -6.65
N LEU A 408 -7.02 -8.46 -7.73
CA LEU A 408 -7.42 -9.07 -8.97
C LEU A 408 -6.73 -8.39 -10.15
N ASP A 409 -6.54 -9.13 -11.24
CA ASP A 409 -6.19 -8.57 -12.56
C ASP A 409 -4.94 -7.65 -12.58
N VAL A 410 -3.79 -8.24 -12.23
CA VAL A 410 -2.47 -7.59 -12.05
C VAL A 410 -1.91 -6.82 -13.26
N ASP A 411 -2.59 -6.81 -14.40
CA ASP A 411 -2.14 -6.19 -15.65
C ASP A 411 -2.95 -4.92 -16.02
N GLN A 412 -3.98 -4.58 -15.25
CA GLN A 412 -4.96 -3.53 -15.60
C GLN A 412 -5.07 -2.39 -14.57
N GLY A 413 -4.22 -2.40 -13.53
CA GLY A 413 -4.06 -1.30 -12.58
C GLY A 413 -3.13 -0.18 -13.04
N GLY A 414 -2.96 0.84 -12.21
CA GLY A 414 -2.07 1.98 -12.44
C GLY A 414 -1.06 2.21 -11.33
N ASP A 415 -0.52 3.43 -11.25
CA ASP A 415 0.55 3.80 -10.32
C ASP A 415 -0.10 4.48 -9.09
N ASP A 416 -0.26 3.76 -7.99
CA ASP A 416 -1.08 4.23 -6.86
C ASP A 416 -0.25 4.93 -5.77
N THR A 417 -0.86 5.92 -5.12
CA THR A 417 -0.37 6.52 -3.88
C THR A 417 -1.29 6.11 -2.74
N LEU A 418 -0.76 5.41 -1.75
CA LEU A 418 -1.53 4.81 -0.67
C LEU A 418 -1.01 5.30 0.68
N ALA A 419 -1.92 5.74 1.55
CA ALA A 419 -1.63 6.09 2.93
C ALA A 419 -2.64 5.41 3.86
N GLY A 420 -2.15 4.55 4.77
CA GLY A 420 -2.97 3.90 5.80
C GLY A 420 -3.47 4.94 6.79
N GLY A 421 -2.56 5.46 7.61
CA GLY A 421 -2.79 6.67 8.40
C GLY A 421 -2.43 6.49 9.87
N ASP A 422 -3.40 6.49 10.77
CA ASP A 422 -3.24 6.13 12.18
C ASP A 422 -3.97 4.80 12.43
N GLY A 423 -3.29 3.69 12.73
CA GLY A 423 -3.95 2.42 13.08
C GLY A 423 -3.23 1.21 12.50
N ASP A 424 -3.70 -0.02 12.76
CA ASP A 424 -3.04 -1.21 12.22
C ASP A 424 -3.62 -1.57 10.83
N ASP A 425 -2.96 -1.11 9.77
CA ASP A 425 -3.50 -1.14 8.41
C ASP A 425 -3.07 -2.36 7.58
N ILE A 426 -3.88 -2.69 6.58
CA ILE A 426 -3.58 -3.70 5.55
C ILE A 426 -3.64 -3.06 4.18
N VAL A 427 -2.52 -3.04 3.47
CA VAL A 427 -2.38 -2.34 2.19
C VAL A 427 -1.86 -3.28 1.10
N PHE A 428 -2.54 -3.27 -0.04
CA PHE A 428 -2.13 -3.91 -1.28
C PHE A 428 -2.03 -2.85 -2.37
N GLY A 429 -0.83 -2.62 -2.91
CA GLY A 429 -0.60 -1.73 -4.05
C GLY A 429 -1.32 -2.25 -5.29
N GLY A 430 -0.85 -3.39 -5.80
CA GLY A 430 -1.44 -4.02 -6.98
C GLY A 430 -0.45 -4.10 -8.13
N ALA A 431 -0.86 -3.66 -9.31
CA ALA A 431 -0.03 -3.42 -10.48
C ALA A 431 0.69 -2.07 -10.36
N GLY A 432 1.52 -1.73 -11.34
CA GLY A 432 2.16 -0.41 -11.44
C GLY A 432 3.21 -0.08 -10.38
N LEU A 433 3.62 1.19 -10.38
CA LEU A 433 4.59 1.78 -9.45
C LEU A 433 3.84 2.42 -8.29
N ASN A 434 3.84 1.75 -7.15
CA ASN A 434 3.07 2.17 -5.99
C ASN A 434 3.97 2.87 -4.98
N VAL A 435 3.40 3.91 -4.37
CA VAL A 435 4.00 4.65 -3.27
C VAL A 435 3.14 4.43 -2.04
N PHE A 436 3.70 3.78 -1.02
CA PHE A 436 3.03 3.64 0.27
C PHE A 436 3.70 4.54 1.32
N SER A 437 2.89 5.29 2.07
CA SER A 437 3.37 6.05 3.22
C SER A 437 2.41 6.02 4.39
N ASP A 438 2.92 5.65 5.56
CA ASP A 438 2.16 5.65 6.80
C ASP A 438 2.72 6.64 7.85
N THR A 439 1.91 6.99 8.85
CA THR A 439 2.32 7.77 10.02
C THR A 439 2.42 6.95 11.32
N GLY A 440 1.77 5.79 11.44
CA GLY A 440 1.97 4.87 12.56
C GLY A 440 0.91 3.78 12.69
N GLY A 441 1.28 2.64 13.28
CA GLY A 441 0.52 1.40 13.15
C GLY A 441 1.43 0.19 13.13
N SER A 442 0.91 -1.00 13.35
CA SER A 442 1.61 -2.25 12.98
C SER A 442 0.99 -2.81 11.71
N ASN A 443 1.58 -2.42 10.58
CA ASN A 443 0.95 -2.51 9.26
C ASN A 443 1.35 -3.77 8.50
N ILE A 444 0.51 -4.18 7.54
CA ILE A 444 0.85 -5.18 6.53
C ILE A 444 0.82 -4.50 5.16
N VAL A 445 1.98 -4.31 4.57
CA VAL A 445 2.16 -3.63 3.29
C VAL A 445 2.65 -4.63 2.25
N VAL A 446 1.87 -4.78 1.19
CA VAL A 446 2.20 -5.61 0.04
C VAL A 446 2.16 -4.72 -1.20
N ALA A 447 3.31 -4.38 -1.78
CA ALA A 447 3.30 -3.47 -2.94
C ALA A 447 2.66 -4.09 -4.18
N GLY A 448 2.79 -5.41 -4.32
CA GLY A 448 2.24 -6.16 -5.43
C GLY A 448 0.82 -6.70 -5.19
N SER A 449 0.47 -7.66 -6.03
CA SER A 449 -0.79 -8.40 -5.91
C SER A 449 -0.71 -9.60 -4.97
N GLY A 450 -1.84 -9.95 -4.35
CA GLY A 450 -1.92 -11.06 -3.44
C GLY A 450 -3.27 -11.17 -2.75
N GLY A 451 -3.26 -11.83 -1.60
CA GLY A 451 -4.45 -11.88 -0.76
C GLY A 451 -4.16 -12.36 0.65
N ILE A 452 -5.04 -11.97 1.55
CA ILE A 452 -5.08 -12.44 2.93
C ILE A 452 -6.30 -13.32 3.08
N THR A 453 -6.07 -14.56 3.52
CA THR A 453 -7.16 -15.39 4.02
C THR A 453 -7.34 -15.13 5.51
N GLY A 454 -8.58 -15.15 6.03
CA GLY A 454 -8.94 -14.86 7.43
C GLY A 454 -8.27 -15.71 8.53
N VAL A 455 -7.22 -16.46 8.20
CA VAL A 455 -6.28 -17.13 9.12
C VAL A 455 -4.93 -16.40 9.19
N GLY A 456 -4.81 -15.16 8.68
CA GLY A 456 -3.57 -14.38 8.71
C GLY A 456 -2.47 -14.98 7.82
N VAL A 457 -2.85 -15.64 6.72
CA VAL A 457 -1.90 -16.07 5.70
C VAL A 457 -1.92 -15.02 4.61
N VAL A 458 -0.79 -14.34 4.42
CA VAL A 458 -0.53 -13.47 3.28
C VAL A 458 0.01 -14.37 2.17
N THR A 459 -0.79 -14.56 1.13
CA THR A 459 -0.33 -15.20 -0.11
C THR A 459 -0.08 -14.12 -1.14
N LEU A 460 1.18 -13.83 -1.44
CA LEU A 460 1.54 -12.97 -2.56
C LEU A 460 1.40 -13.73 -3.89
N ASP A 461 0.86 -13.07 -4.90
CA ASP A 461 0.79 -13.59 -6.27
C ASP A 461 2.07 -13.19 -7.03
N ILE A 462 2.82 -14.21 -7.47
CA ILE A 462 4.12 -14.09 -8.16
C ILE A 462 3.99 -13.68 -9.64
N THR A 463 2.84 -13.19 -10.09
CA THR A 463 2.55 -12.97 -11.51
C THR A 463 2.43 -11.50 -11.95
N GLY A 464 2.68 -10.55 -11.04
CA GLY A 464 2.65 -9.11 -11.33
C GLY A 464 3.83 -8.58 -12.16
N PRO A 465 3.72 -7.33 -12.66
CA PRO A 465 4.80 -6.66 -13.37
C PRO A 465 6.01 -6.39 -12.46
N VAL A 466 7.22 -6.37 -13.03
CA VAL A 466 8.46 -5.99 -12.33
C VAL A 466 8.56 -4.47 -12.34
N VAL A 467 8.34 -3.83 -11.20
CA VAL A 467 8.27 -2.38 -11.07
C VAL A 467 8.88 -1.97 -9.74
N ASP A 468 9.75 -0.97 -9.76
CA ASP A 468 10.44 -0.44 -8.59
C ASP A 468 9.47 0.31 -7.67
N GLN A 469 9.32 -0.12 -6.41
CA GLN A 469 8.36 0.41 -5.45
C GLN A 469 8.98 1.40 -4.46
N VAL A 470 8.15 2.23 -3.82
CA VAL A 470 8.59 3.08 -2.69
C VAL A 470 7.66 2.87 -1.51
N LEU A 471 8.15 2.22 -0.45
CA LEU A 471 7.33 1.81 0.69
C LEU A 471 7.87 2.40 2.00
N THR A 472 7.00 2.97 2.82
CA THR A 472 7.34 3.47 4.15
C THR A 472 6.36 2.92 5.20
N GLY A 473 6.82 2.03 6.07
CA GLY A 473 6.02 1.35 7.10
C GLY A 473 5.49 2.29 8.20
N GLY A 474 6.32 3.26 8.61
CA GLY A 474 5.90 4.26 9.59
C GLY A 474 6.41 3.91 10.99
N ALA A 475 5.56 4.05 12.01
CA ALA A 475 5.95 3.73 13.38
C ALA A 475 5.12 2.57 13.92
N GLY A 476 5.73 1.46 14.29
CA GLY A 476 5.14 0.29 14.90
C GLY A 476 5.82 -0.96 14.36
N ASN A 477 5.20 -2.14 14.48
CA ASN A 477 5.86 -3.38 14.04
C ASN A 477 5.28 -3.78 12.70
N ASP A 478 5.93 -3.36 11.62
CA ASP A 478 5.41 -3.47 10.27
C ASP A 478 5.83 -4.76 9.59
N MET A 479 5.05 -5.15 8.59
CA MET A 479 5.34 -6.26 7.71
C MET A 479 5.28 -5.78 6.26
N ILE A 480 6.45 -5.66 5.64
CA ILE A 480 6.58 -5.03 4.32
C ILE A 480 7.11 -6.04 3.32
N PHE A 481 6.45 -6.13 2.16
CA PHE A 481 6.87 -6.93 1.01
C PHE A 481 7.01 -6.01 -0.21
N GLY A 482 8.26 -5.80 -0.67
CA GLY A 482 8.61 -4.96 -1.83
C GLY A 482 8.05 -5.52 -3.13
N GLY A 483 8.11 -6.83 -3.31
CA GLY A 483 7.53 -7.49 -4.47
C GLY A 483 8.60 -7.85 -5.49
N ALA A 484 8.51 -7.34 -6.71
CA ALA A 484 9.53 -7.59 -7.72
C ALA A 484 9.89 -6.27 -8.40
N GLY A 485 11.18 -5.98 -8.50
CA GLY A 485 11.66 -4.68 -8.92
C GLY A 485 12.81 -4.26 -8.01
N ASN A 486 13.45 -3.13 -8.30
CA ASN A 486 14.45 -2.57 -7.39
C ASN A 486 13.72 -1.67 -6.41
N ASP A 487 13.33 -2.21 -5.28
CA ASP A 487 12.41 -1.56 -4.36
C ASP A 487 13.17 -0.68 -3.36
N THR A 488 12.56 0.44 -2.96
CA THR A 488 13.08 1.28 -1.86
C THR A 488 12.13 1.18 -0.68
N ILE A 489 12.61 0.61 0.43
CA ILE A 489 11.81 0.31 1.61
C ILE A 489 12.36 1.02 2.83
N PHE A 490 11.49 1.67 3.60
CA PHE A 490 11.78 2.30 4.88
C PHE A 490 10.86 1.70 5.96
N GLY A 491 11.38 0.93 6.92
CA GLY A 491 10.61 0.47 8.09
C GLY A 491 10.34 1.62 9.07
N LEU A 492 11.39 2.40 9.35
CA LEU A 492 11.47 3.54 10.25
C LEU A 492 11.53 3.18 11.74
N GLY A 493 10.45 2.83 12.44
CA GLY A 493 10.56 2.63 13.88
C GLY A 493 9.61 1.61 14.46
N GLY A 494 10.13 0.71 15.29
CA GLY A 494 9.47 -0.47 15.82
C GLY A 494 10.12 -1.72 15.23
N ASN A 495 9.61 -2.91 15.55
CA ASN A 495 10.26 -4.16 15.20
C ASN A 495 9.65 -4.72 13.91
N ASP A 496 10.29 -4.45 12.79
CA ASP A 496 9.75 -4.68 11.46
C ASP A 496 10.15 -6.04 10.89
N THR A 497 9.33 -6.55 9.97
CA THR A 497 9.66 -7.69 9.10
C THR A 497 9.60 -7.24 7.67
N ILE A 498 10.76 -7.10 7.03
CA ILE A 498 10.89 -6.56 5.67
C ILE A 498 11.41 -7.66 4.75
N VAL A 499 10.76 -7.78 3.60
CA VAL A 499 11.24 -8.57 2.47
C VAL A 499 11.31 -7.65 1.26
N GLY A 500 12.49 -7.52 0.66
CA GLY A 500 12.65 -6.78 -0.60
C GLY A 500 11.86 -7.46 -1.71
N ASP A 501 12.12 -8.75 -1.92
CA ASP A 501 11.47 -9.54 -2.97
C ASP A 501 10.12 -10.22 -2.54
N ILE A 502 9.63 -11.14 -3.39
CA ILE A 502 8.40 -11.92 -3.17
C ILE A 502 8.59 -13.07 -2.16
N ALA A 503 7.77 -13.08 -1.10
CA ALA A 503 7.72 -14.17 -0.14
C ALA A 503 6.30 -14.75 0.08
N GLN A 504 6.25 -15.92 0.70
CA GLN A 504 5.04 -16.44 1.32
C GLN A 504 5.17 -16.29 2.83
N TYR A 505 4.22 -15.61 3.46
CA TYR A 505 4.17 -15.47 4.90
C TYR A 505 2.95 -16.16 5.52
N VAL A 506 3.23 -17.03 6.47
CA VAL A 506 2.24 -17.68 7.32
C VAL A 506 2.44 -17.16 8.73
N ARG A 507 1.51 -16.31 9.21
CA ARG A 507 1.65 -15.59 10.48
C ARG A 507 2.01 -16.48 11.66
N GLY A 508 3.14 -16.16 12.30
CA GLY A 508 3.66 -16.88 13.46
C GLY A 508 4.08 -18.33 13.16
N VAL A 509 4.28 -18.67 11.88
CA VAL A 509 4.72 -20.00 11.44
C VAL A 509 5.99 -19.89 10.61
N SER A 510 5.94 -19.22 9.45
CA SER A 510 7.06 -19.19 8.53
C SER A 510 7.02 -18.03 7.55
N LEU A 511 8.22 -17.59 7.15
CA LEU A 511 8.46 -16.76 5.97
C LEU A 511 9.31 -17.60 5.01
N THR A 512 8.84 -17.75 3.77
CA THR A 512 9.53 -18.51 2.73
C THR A 512 9.58 -17.66 1.47
N ALA A 513 10.77 -17.17 1.09
CA ALA A 513 10.99 -16.51 -0.19
C ALA A 513 10.65 -17.48 -1.36
N THR A 514 9.99 -16.98 -2.40
CA THR A 514 9.51 -17.81 -3.52
C THR A 514 10.30 -17.62 -4.81
N GLU A 515 10.32 -18.68 -5.62
CA GLU A 515 11.14 -18.89 -6.81
C GLU A 515 10.63 -18.15 -8.07
N ALA A 516 10.47 -16.84 -8.05
CA ALA A 516 10.23 -16.11 -9.30
C ALA A 516 11.57 -15.73 -9.93
N ASP A 517 11.73 -15.85 -11.26
CA ASP A 517 12.87 -15.29 -12.02
C ASP A 517 12.83 -13.74 -12.11
N LEU A 518 12.08 -13.11 -11.19
CA LEU A 518 11.77 -11.70 -11.10
C LEU A 518 12.52 -11.21 -9.86
N PHE A 519 13.64 -10.52 -10.08
CA PHE A 519 14.58 -10.08 -9.06
C PHE A 519 14.83 -8.59 -9.27
N GLY A 520 15.03 -7.83 -8.22
CA GLY A 520 15.66 -6.51 -8.30
C GLY A 520 16.63 -6.27 -7.15
N ASP A 521 17.45 -5.25 -7.34
CA ASP A 521 18.49 -4.80 -6.42
C ASP A 521 17.84 -3.81 -5.44
N ASP A 522 17.49 -4.27 -4.24
CA ASP A 522 16.67 -3.52 -3.30
C ASP A 522 17.48 -2.56 -2.42
N VAL A 523 16.84 -1.48 -1.97
CA VAL A 523 17.39 -0.54 -0.99
C VAL A 523 16.49 -0.53 0.23
N ILE A 524 16.94 -1.14 1.32
CA ILE A 524 16.16 -1.34 2.54
C ILE A 524 16.79 -0.55 3.68
N HIS A 525 16.00 0.28 4.35
CA HIS A 525 16.36 0.93 5.61
C HIS A 525 15.37 0.47 6.69
N ALA A 526 15.80 -0.41 7.59
CA ALA A 526 14.93 -1.00 8.60
C ALA A 526 14.56 0.04 9.67
N GLY A 527 15.53 0.60 10.39
CA GLY A 527 15.32 1.79 11.21
C GLY A 527 15.61 1.56 12.69
N ASP A 528 14.75 2.04 13.59
CA ASP A 528 14.90 1.85 15.03
C ASP A 528 14.02 0.69 15.52
N GLY A 529 14.58 -0.39 16.04
CA GLY A 529 13.83 -1.53 16.62
C GLY A 529 14.53 -2.85 16.31
N ASP A 530 14.05 -3.96 16.86
CA ASP A 530 14.67 -5.27 16.56
C ASP A 530 14.05 -5.85 15.28
N ASP A 531 14.71 -5.64 14.15
CA ASP A 531 14.18 -5.88 12.80
C ASP A 531 14.57 -7.25 12.21
N VAL A 532 13.76 -7.73 11.27
CA VAL A 532 14.02 -8.93 10.46
C VAL A 532 13.95 -8.56 8.98
N VAL A 533 15.10 -8.57 8.31
CA VAL A 533 15.22 -8.21 6.89
C VAL A 533 15.66 -9.41 6.05
N VAL A 534 15.02 -9.59 4.90
CA VAL A 534 15.45 -10.47 3.81
C VAL A 534 15.52 -9.63 2.55
N GLY A 535 16.70 -9.44 1.97
CA GLY A 535 16.86 -8.69 0.71
C GLY A 535 16.13 -9.39 -0.41
N GLY A 536 16.69 -10.50 -0.91
CA GLY A 536 16.11 -11.12 -2.09
C GLY A 536 17.06 -12.02 -2.81
N LYS A 537 17.16 -11.90 -4.12
CA LYS A 537 18.26 -12.53 -4.89
C LYS A 537 19.02 -11.47 -5.71
N GLY A 538 18.57 -10.23 -5.69
CA GLY A 538 19.28 -9.11 -6.28
C GLY A 538 20.50 -8.72 -5.47
N SER A 539 21.22 -7.73 -5.96
CA SER A 539 22.34 -7.12 -5.23
C SER A 539 21.80 -6.05 -4.30
N ASP A 540 21.50 -6.45 -3.07
CA ASP A 540 20.69 -5.64 -2.16
C ASP A 540 21.57 -4.72 -1.29
N THR A 541 21.04 -3.55 -0.97
CA THR A 541 21.65 -2.60 -0.02
C THR A 541 20.74 -2.48 1.20
N ILE A 542 21.21 -2.97 2.35
CA ILE A 542 20.44 -3.07 3.59
C ILE A 542 21.13 -2.25 4.67
N ASP A 543 20.42 -1.29 5.25
CA ASP A 543 20.77 -0.57 6.47
C ASP A 543 19.80 -0.98 7.59
N LEU A 544 20.31 -1.64 8.62
CA LEU A 544 19.49 -2.13 9.73
C LEU A 544 19.21 -1.05 10.79
N GLY A 545 20.01 0.01 10.86
CA GLY A 545 19.74 1.12 11.79
C GLY A 545 20.12 0.82 13.26
N SER A 546 19.17 0.71 14.18
CA SER A 546 19.45 0.47 15.60
C SER A 546 18.52 -0.53 16.24
N GLY A 547 19.06 -1.51 16.95
CA GLY A 547 18.30 -2.64 17.46
C GLY A 547 19.15 -3.89 17.55
N ASP A 548 18.59 -5.00 18.05
CA ASP A 548 19.23 -6.31 17.91
C ASP A 548 18.67 -7.02 16.65
N ASP A 549 19.26 -6.75 15.48
CA ASP A 549 18.64 -7.04 14.18
C ASP A 549 19.01 -8.41 13.58
N VAL A 550 18.21 -8.85 12.60
CA VAL A 550 18.43 -10.08 11.83
C VAL A 550 18.34 -9.79 10.34
N ALA A 551 19.41 -10.04 9.59
CA ALA A 551 19.45 -9.79 8.16
C ALA A 551 19.93 -10.99 7.35
N PHE A 552 19.23 -11.24 6.25
CA PHE A 552 19.73 -12.01 5.12
C PHE A 552 19.88 -11.09 3.91
N GLY A 553 21.05 -11.10 3.28
CA GLY A 553 21.21 -10.52 1.94
C GLY A 553 20.32 -11.26 0.95
N ASP A 554 20.55 -12.56 0.82
CA ASP A 554 19.73 -13.38 -0.09
C ASP A 554 18.47 -14.07 0.54
N MET A 555 17.78 -14.88 -0.26
CA MET A 555 16.65 -15.72 0.12
C MET A 555 16.89 -16.66 1.32
N GLY A 556 15.89 -16.79 2.19
CA GLY A 556 15.94 -17.71 3.32
C GLY A 556 14.56 -18.17 3.80
N ASP A 557 14.54 -19.32 4.47
CA ASP A 557 13.39 -19.80 5.23
C ASP A 557 13.55 -19.42 6.71
N LEU A 558 12.62 -18.63 7.22
CA LEU A 558 12.53 -18.28 8.64
C LEU A 558 11.32 -18.96 9.27
N THR A 559 11.47 -19.41 10.51
CA THR A 559 10.32 -19.79 11.35
C THR A 559 10.30 -18.97 12.61
N PHE A 560 9.09 -18.65 13.08
CA PHE A 560 8.88 -17.77 14.22
C PHE A 560 8.25 -18.51 15.40
N GLY A 561 8.56 -18.04 16.61
CA GLY A 561 7.90 -18.44 17.84
C GLY A 561 6.53 -17.79 17.96
N ALA A 562 5.74 -18.27 18.94
CA ALA A 562 4.43 -17.71 19.23
C ALA A 562 4.48 -16.24 19.72
N ASP A 563 5.67 -15.76 20.02
CA ASP A 563 6.02 -14.41 20.48
C ASP A 563 6.70 -13.58 19.38
N GLY A 564 6.67 -14.03 18.12
CA GLY A 564 7.28 -13.32 16.98
C GLY A 564 8.79 -13.49 16.86
N ALA A 565 9.45 -14.10 17.84
CA ALA A 565 10.90 -14.25 17.82
C ALA A 565 11.35 -15.33 16.83
N VAL A 566 12.41 -15.08 16.05
CA VAL A 566 12.98 -16.07 15.12
C VAL A 566 13.42 -17.33 15.87
N LEU A 567 13.07 -18.52 15.34
CA LEU A 567 13.36 -19.85 15.89
C LEU A 567 14.31 -20.67 15.02
N THR A 568 14.18 -20.56 13.70
CA THR A 568 15.11 -21.17 12.75
C THR A 568 15.35 -20.22 11.59
N MET A 569 16.58 -20.25 11.09
CA MET A 569 17.00 -19.57 9.87
C MET A 569 17.74 -20.59 9.00
N VAL A 570 17.29 -20.74 7.76
CA VAL A 570 17.90 -21.67 6.80
C VAL A 570 18.02 -20.98 5.45
N ALA A 571 19.25 -20.72 5.01
CA ALA A 571 19.51 -20.25 3.66
C ALA A 571 19.00 -21.26 2.61
N THR A 572 18.16 -20.79 1.69
CA THR A 572 17.58 -21.57 0.58
C THR A 572 18.31 -21.27 -0.73
N GLN A 573 18.03 -22.00 -1.83
CA GLN A 573 18.59 -21.71 -3.17
C GLN A 573 20.11 -21.46 -3.27
N GLN A 574 20.86 -22.31 -2.58
CA GLN A 574 22.28 -22.20 -2.33
C GLN A 574 23.12 -22.15 -3.63
N GLY A 575 23.53 -20.96 -4.06
CA GLY A 575 24.44 -20.71 -5.20
C GLY A 575 23.88 -19.87 -6.35
N ALA A 576 22.77 -19.17 -6.13
CA ALA A 576 22.16 -18.28 -7.10
C ALA A 576 22.03 -16.82 -6.62
N GLY A 577 22.55 -16.48 -5.43
CA GLY A 577 22.53 -15.13 -4.89
C GLY A 577 23.43 -14.13 -5.63
N ALA A 578 23.25 -12.85 -5.34
CA ALA A 578 24.07 -11.77 -5.86
C ALA A 578 24.87 -11.12 -4.72
N ALA A 579 25.67 -10.10 -5.05
CA ALA A 579 26.55 -9.47 -4.07
C ALA A 579 25.79 -8.40 -3.28
N ASP A 580 25.72 -8.58 -1.97
CA ASP A 580 24.93 -7.72 -1.09
C ASP A 580 25.80 -6.75 -0.28
N THR A 581 25.23 -5.62 0.10
CA THR A 581 25.81 -4.66 1.04
C THR A 581 24.91 -4.53 2.26
N ILE A 582 25.41 -4.92 3.44
CA ILE A 582 24.64 -4.86 4.68
C ILE A 582 25.39 -4.04 5.73
N GLU A 583 24.75 -3.00 6.26
CA GLU A 583 25.19 -2.21 7.41
C GLU A 583 24.36 -2.57 8.64
N GLY A 584 25.01 -3.14 9.66
CA GLY A 584 24.37 -3.62 10.88
C GLY A 584 23.89 -2.52 11.83
N GLY A 585 24.54 -1.36 11.79
CA GLY A 585 24.12 -0.27 12.66
C GLY A 585 24.46 -0.52 14.15
N ALA A 586 23.57 -0.11 15.05
CA ALA A 586 23.82 -0.14 16.49
C ALA A 586 23.00 -1.19 17.23
N GLY A 587 23.66 -2.19 17.81
CA GLY A 587 23.05 -3.17 18.72
C GLY A 587 23.70 -4.53 18.54
N ASN A 588 23.02 -5.65 18.82
CA ASN A 588 23.63 -6.99 18.67
C ASN A 588 22.98 -7.78 17.53
N ASP A 589 23.55 -7.61 16.35
CA ASP A 589 22.97 -8.02 15.08
C ASP A 589 23.45 -9.40 14.64
N LEU A 590 22.60 -10.05 13.86
CA LEU A 590 22.88 -11.32 13.21
C LEU A 590 22.71 -11.17 11.70
N ILE A 591 23.84 -11.12 11.00
CA ILE A 591 23.90 -10.77 9.57
C ILE A 591 24.49 -11.93 8.77
N PHE A 592 23.85 -12.25 7.65
CA PHE A 592 24.34 -13.22 6.68
C PHE A 592 24.30 -12.62 5.27
N GLY A 593 25.44 -12.57 4.59
CA GLY A 593 25.50 -12.19 3.16
C GLY A 593 24.89 -13.27 2.28
N GLN A 594 25.25 -14.52 2.57
CA GLN A 594 24.91 -15.75 1.85
C GLN A 594 25.67 -15.95 0.53
N GLY A 595 25.21 -15.35 -0.56
CA GLY A 595 25.31 -15.93 -1.88
C GLY A 595 26.01 -15.07 -2.91
N GLY A 596 26.85 -14.10 -2.56
CA GLY A 596 27.59 -13.30 -3.52
C GLY A 596 28.94 -12.93 -2.99
N ALA A 597 29.57 -11.90 -3.57
CA ALA A 597 30.75 -11.30 -2.96
C ALA A 597 30.30 -10.17 -2.03
N ASP A 598 30.02 -10.51 -0.79
CA ASP A 598 29.19 -9.67 0.08
C ASP A 598 30.03 -8.68 0.88
N LEU A 599 29.47 -7.48 1.12
CA LEU A 599 30.05 -6.44 1.97
C LEU A 599 29.22 -6.30 3.25
N LEU A 600 29.74 -6.82 4.36
CA LEU A 600 29.09 -6.74 5.67
C LEU A 600 29.86 -5.76 6.55
N THR A 601 29.17 -4.72 7.03
CA THR A 601 29.78 -3.69 7.87
C THR A 601 28.95 -3.40 9.10
N ASP A 602 29.59 -2.96 10.17
CA ASP A 602 28.95 -2.62 11.44
C ASP A 602 29.60 -1.39 12.10
N ILE A 603 28.85 -0.70 12.98
CA ILE A 603 29.37 0.43 13.78
C ILE A 603 29.56 0.07 15.27
N SER A 604 28.65 -0.67 15.91
CA SER A 604 28.77 -0.99 17.34
C SER A 604 27.85 -2.12 17.78
N GLY A 605 28.36 -3.01 18.62
CA GLY A 605 27.59 -4.19 18.98
C GLY A 605 28.42 -5.38 19.42
N SER A 606 27.78 -6.48 19.77
CA SER A 606 28.43 -7.78 19.80
C SER A 606 27.77 -8.68 18.76
N ASN A 607 28.29 -8.59 17.54
CA ASN A 607 27.57 -9.01 16.34
C ASN A 607 28.02 -10.39 15.86
N ILE A 608 27.14 -11.09 15.12
CA ILE A 608 27.49 -12.31 14.41
C ILE A 608 27.31 -12.04 12.92
N MET A 609 28.41 -11.99 12.18
CA MET A 609 28.43 -11.74 10.74
C MET A 609 29.01 -12.95 10.01
N ILE A 610 28.31 -13.40 8.97
CA ILE A 610 28.73 -14.55 8.17
C ILE A 610 28.62 -14.18 6.69
N GLY A 611 29.72 -14.28 5.96
CA GLY A 611 29.74 -14.07 4.51
C GLY A 611 28.91 -15.14 3.83
N ASP A 612 29.26 -16.41 4.00
CA ASP A 612 28.62 -17.51 3.29
C ASP A 612 27.37 -18.15 3.94
N LEU A 613 26.77 -19.08 3.20
CA LEU A 613 25.62 -19.92 3.58
C LEU A 613 25.73 -20.64 4.93
N ALA A 614 24.77 -20.35 5.81
CA ALA A 614 24.63 -21.00 7.11
C ALA A 614 23.19 -21.40 7.45
N SER A 615 23.07 -22.30 8.43
CA SER A 615 21.81 -22.62 9.11
C SER A 615 21.95 -22.36 10.59
N VAL A 616 20.94 -21.69 11.14
CA VAL A 616 20.88 -21.30 12.55
C VAL A 616 19.61 -21.82 13.21
N THR A 617 19.78 -22.31 14.45
CA THR A 617 18.65 -22.56 15.35
C THR A 617 18.81 -21.71 16.60
N PHE A 618 17.69 -21.24 17.14
CA PHE A 618 17.66 -20.35 18.29
C PHE A 618 17.06 -21.03 19.51
N LEU A 619 17.44 -20.54 20.69
CA LEU A 619 16.77 -20.86 21.95
C LEU A 619 15.41 -20.16 22.01
N ALA A 620 14.44 -20.80 22.66
CA ALA A 620 13.20 -20.13 23.00
C ALA A 620 13.46 -18.94 23.95
N THR A 621 12.69 -17.87 23.78
CA THR A 621 12.73 -16.66 24.62
C THR A 621 12.31 -16.89 26.07
N THR A 622 11.60 -18.00 26.37
CA THR A 622 11.17 -18.31 27.73
C THR A 622 11.37 -19.79 28.11
N PRO A 623 12.17 -20.09 29.15
CA PRO A 623 13.03 -19.17 29.91
C PRO A 623 14.35 -18.87 29.17
N ALA A 624 14.60 -17.61 28.80
CA ALA A 624 15.88 -17.17 28.24
C ALA A 624 16.99 -17.11 29.31
N PRO A 625 18.15 -17.76 29.10
CA PRO A 625 19.26 -17.77 30.06
C PRO A 625 20.03 -16.45 30.20
N VAL A 626 20.11 -15.64 29.13
CA VAL A 626 20.82 -14.35 29.03
C VAL A 626 20.40 -13.68 27.72
N GLY A 627 20.14 -12.36 27.78
CA GLY A 627 19.74 -11.58 26.60
C GLY A 627 18.40 -12.01 25.98
N ASN A 628 17.83 -11.17 25.13
CA ASN A 628 16.64 -11.53 24.34
C ASN A 628 16.82 -11.33 22.83
N GLY A 629 17.85 -10.60 22.39
CA GLY A 629 18.18 -10.41 20.98
C GLY A 629 18.51 -11.72 20.25
N ALA A 630 18.44 -11.70 18.92
CA ALA A 630 18.63 -12.89 18.09
C ALA A 630 20.04 -13.45 18.23
N ALA A 631 21.09 -12.61 18.19
CA ALA A 631 22.48 -13.00 18.36
C ALA A 631 22.76 -13.70 19.72
N ASP A 632 22.08 -13.27 20.78
CA ASP A 632 22.15 -13.87 22.11
C ASP A 632 21.49 -15.27 22.18
N ARG A 633 20.46 -15.47 21.35
CA ARG A 633 19.65 -16.68 21.34
C ARG A 633 20.19 -17.77 20.42
N VAL A 634 21.21 -17.52 19.60
CA VAL A 634 21.81 -18.53 18.70
C VAL A 634 22.21 -19.80 19.49
N GLN A 635 21.56 -20.92 19.19
CA GLN A 635 21.81 -22.23 19.80
C GLN A 635 22.81 -23.05 18.96
N THR A 636 22.56 -23.15 17.66
CA THR A 636 23.47 -23.81 16.73
C THR A 636 23.65 -22.93 15.52
N LEU A 637 24.87 -22.88 15.03
CA LEU A 637 25.22 -22.28 13.74
C LEU A 637 26.10 -23.27 13.00
N ALA A 638 25.76 -23.56 11.75
CA ALA A 638 26.56 -24.43 10.90
C ALA A 638 26.54 -23.93 9.47
N THR A 639 27.70 -23.77 8.87
CA THR A 639 27.84 -23.64 7.41
C THR A 639 27.36 -24.91 6.72
N ILE A 640 26.48 -24.75 5.74
CA ILE A 640 25.70 -25.87 5.15
C ILE A 640 26.23 -26.38 3.81
N ARG A 641 27.12 -25.62 3.14
CA ARG A 641 27.80 -26.01 1.90
C ARG A 641 29.30 -25.89 2.04
N ASN A 642 30.02 -26.66 1.24
CA ASN A 642 31.48 -26.66 1.21
C ASN A 642 32.05 -26.67 -0.22
N ASP A 643 31.23 -26.28 -1.19
CA ASP A 643 31.53 -26.31 -2.63
C ASP A 643 31.27 -24.97 -3.35
N ILE A 644 30.76 -23.97 -2.63
CA ILE A 644 30.66 -22.59 -3.06
C ILE A 644 31.82 -21.85 -2.41
N ALA A 645 32.46 -20.91 -3.12
CA ALA A 645 33.58 -20.14 -2.58
C ALA A 645 33.49 -18.70 -3.08
N PHE A 646 32.79 -17.86 -2.33
CA PHE A 646 32.64 -16.45 -2.66
C PHE A 646 33.75 -15.61 -2.03
N LYS A 647 33.63 -14.29 -2.06
CA LYS A 647 34.71 -13.40 -1.63
C LYS A 647 34.11 -12.28 -0.84
N ASP A 648 34.08 -12.46 0.47
CA ASP A 648 33.32 -11.59 1.32
C ASP A 648 34.23 -10.60 2.03
N VAL A 649 33.71 -9.39 2.26
CA VAL A 649 34.37 -8.35 3.02
C VAL A 649 33.53 -8.09 4.27
N ILE A 650 34.04 -8.52 5.41
CA ILE A 650 33.36 -8.38 6.70
C ILE A 650 34.15 -7.42 7.58
N THR A 651 33.51 -6.34 8.02
CA THR A 651 34.11 -5.32 8.88
C THR A 651 33.24 -5.12 10.12
N GLY A 652 33.65 -5.68 11.25
CA GLY A 652 33.02 -5.44 12.55
C GLY A 652 33.23 -4.01 13.05
N GLY A 653 32.37 -3.58 13.98
CA GLY A 653 32.41 -2.26 14.56
C GLY A 653 33.17 -2.23 15.89
N SER A 654 32.49 -1.69 16.91
CA SER A 654 32.99 -1.73 18.29
C SER A 654 32.26 -2.78 19.11
N GLY A 655 32.96 -3.66 19.81
CA GLY A 655 32.39 -4.53 20.83
C GLY A 655 32.99 -5.93 20.83
N ARG A 656 32.21 -6.98 20.55
CA ARG A 656 32.72 -8.35 20.56
C ARG A 656 32.09 -9.16 19.46
N ASP A 657 32.74 -9.14 18.31
CA ASP A 657 32.15 -9.65 17.09
C ASP A 657 32.61 -11.08 16.79
N LEU A 658 31.73 -11.85 16.15
CA LEU A 658 32.05 -13.11 15.49
C LEU A 658 31.90 -12.90 14.00
N ALA A 659 33.02 -12.82 13.29
CA ALA A 659 33.04 -12.75 11.82
C ALA A 659 33.50 -14.09 11.24
N VAL A 660 32.77 -14.59 10.25
CA VAL A 660 33.06 -15.84 9.54
C VAL A 660 33.00 -15.56 8.04
N GLY A 661 34.13 -15.70 7.33
CA GLY A 661 34.17 -15.53 5.87
C GLY A 661 33.38 -16.65 5.19
N GLY A 662 33.97 -17.85 5.18
CA GLY A 662 33.28 -19.05 4.73
C GLY A 662 34.18 -19.94 3.89
N LEU A 663 34.04 -19.88 2.59
CA LEU A 663 34.94 -20.47 1.62
C LEU A 663 35.24 -19.41 0.58
N GLY A 664 36.49 -19.38 0.11
CA GLY A 664 36.92 -18.42 -0.90
C GLY A 664 37.88 -17.43 -0.29
N ASN A 665 38.12 -16.28 -0.92
CA ASN A 665 39.20 -15.40 -0.45
C ASN A 665 38.57 -14.22 0.27
N ASP A 666 38.43 -14.33 1.58
CA ASP A 666 37.64 -13.40 2.36
C ASP A 666 38.53 -12.36 3.05
N THR A 667 37.97 -11.19 3.32
CA THR A 667 38.61 -10.12 4.08
C THR A 667 37.81 -9.85 5.35
N LEU A 668 38.38 -10.14 6.51
CA LEU A 668 37.73 -9.93 7.79
C LEU A 668 38.49 -8.89 8.62
N THR A 669 37.80 -7.87 9.08
CA THR A 669 38.33 -6.81 9.95
C THR A 669 37.53 -6.74 11.26
N GLY A 670 38.18 -6.95 12.41
CA GLY A 670 37.51 -6.92 13.73
C GLY A 670 37.38 -5.53 14.36
N ASN A 671 38.23 -4.58 13.96
CA ASN A 671 38.26 -3.22 14.52
C ASN A 671 38.41 -3.15 16.05
N GLY A 672 37.34 -2.79 16.77
CA GLY A 672 37.42 -2.32 18.15
C GLY A 672 36.75 -3.26 19.13
N GLY A 673 37.43 -4.30 19.60
CA GLY A 673 36.73 -5.27 20.43
C GLY A 673 37.56 -6.46 20.86
N GLN A 674 36.93 -7.45 21.48
CA GLN A 674 37.54 -8.77 21.56
C GLN A 674 36.84 -9.69 20.58
N ASP A 675 37.39 -9.73 19.37
CA ASP A 675 36.69 -10.30 18.22
C ASP A 675 37.17 -11.71 17.90
N LEU A 676 36.28 -12.49 17.31
CA LEU A 676 36.52 -13.85 16.82
C LEU A 676 36.41 -13.82 15.29
N LEU A 677 37.55 -13.93 14.62
CA LEU A 677 37.63 -13.95 13.16
C LEU A 677 37.93 -15.37 12.69
N PHE A 678 37.05 -15.92 11.86
CA PHE A 678 37.23 -17.19 11.19
C PHE A 678 37.24 -16.94 9.68
N GLY A 679 38.38 -17.13 9.02
CA GLY A 679 38.43 -16.97 7.56
C GLY A 679 37.53 -17.98 6.84
N ASP A 680 37.39 -19.16 7.42
CA ASP A 680 36.78 -20.33 6.79
C ASP A 680 35.52 -20.81 7.57
N THR A 681 34.87 -21.89 7.09
CA THR A 681 33.66 -22.51 7.68
C THR A 681 33.70 -22.92 9.16
N ILE A 682 32.60 -22.69 9.89
CA ILE A 682 32.44 -23.09 11.30
C ILE A 682 31.18 -23.92 11.60
N GLU A 683 31.27 -24.71 12.66
CA GLU A 683 30.11 -25.23 13.40
C GLU A 683 30.21 -24.77 14.85
N MET A 684 29.22 -23.99 15.29
CA MET A 684 29.05 -23.50 16.65
C MET A 684 27.86 -24.18 17.33
N GLN A 685 28.05 -24.57 18.58
CA GLN A 685 27.01 -25.04 19.48
C GLN A 685 27.08 -24.29 20.80
N ARG A 686 25.98 -23.63 21.16
CA ARG A 686 25.78 -22.93 22.42
C ARG A 686 24.82 -23.74 23.30
N ALA A 687 25.20 -23.93 24.56
CA ALA A 687 24.37 -24.64 25.52
C ALA A 687 24.35 -23.94 26.87
N TYR A 688 23.19 -23.94 27.51
CA TYR A 688 22.99 -23.36 28.83
C TYR A 688 22.60 -24.43 29.82
N THR A 689 23.31 -24.46 30.95
CA THR A 689 23.03 -25.39 32.05
C THR A 689 22.80 -24.60 33.32
N LEU A 690 21.68 -24.85 34.00
CA LEU A 690 21.40 -24.19 35.27
C LEU A 690 22.36 -24.73 36.34
N ASP A 691 23.25 -23.87 36.83
CA ASP A 691 24.07 -24.18 37.98
C ASP A 691 23.25 -24.04 39.27
N THR A 692 22.71 -25.18 39.71
CA THR A 692 21.94 -25.30 40.95
C THR A 692 22.73 -24.97 42.22
N VAL A 693 24.06 -24.85 42.15
CA VAL A 693 24.94 -24.51 43.27
C VAL A 693 25.21 -23.00 43.35
N LEU A 694 25.41 -22.34 42.20
CA LEU A 694 25.66 -20.89 42.12
C LEU A 694 24.39 -20.06 41.91
N GLY A 695 23.27 -20.69 41.56
CA GLY A 695 21.98 -20.01 41.37
C GLY A 695 21.91 -19.17 40.08
N GLY A 696 22.58 -19.62 39.01
CA GLY A 696 22.66 -18.92 37.72
C GLY A 696 22.88 -19.87 36.54
N TRP A 697 22.88 -19.36 35.32
CA TRP A 697 23.11 -20.14 34.11
C TRP A 697 24.60 -20.24 33.81
N VAL A 698 25.07 -21.42 33.41
CA VAL A 698 26.40 -21.66 32.86
C VAL A 698 26.25 -21.83 31.36
N GLU A 699 26.88 -20.93 30.63
CA GLU A 699 26.97 -20.97 29.17
C GLU A 699 28.21 -21.75 28.76
N SER A 700 28.05 -22.62 27.78
CA SER A 700 29.16 -23.27 27.07
C SER A 700 28.99 -23.07 25.58
N ILE A 701 30.02 -22.52 24.95
CA ILE A 701 30.11 -22.34 23.50
C ILE A 701 31.22 -23.26 22.99
N ALA A 702 30.88 -24.13 22.04
CA ALA A 702 31.83 -24.97 21.34
C ALA A 702 31.83 -24.59 19.85
N MET A 703 32.98 -24.21 19.33
CA MET A 703 33.19 -23.89 17.92
C MET A 703 34.23 -24.82 17.35
N ARG A 704 34.01 -25.31 16.13
CA ARG A 704 34.98 -26.12 15.39
C ARG A 704 34.92 -25.78 13.92
N THR A 705 36.07 -25.90 13.27
CA THR A 705 36.16 -25.67 11.84
C THR A 705 35.87 -26.98 11.12
N THR A 706 35.07 -26.93 10.05
CA THR A 706 34.47 -28.14 9.45
C THR A 706 35.09 -28.57 8.12
N LEU A 707 36.05 -27.80 7.62
CA LEU A 707 36.68 -28.00 6.32
C LEU A 707 37.45 -29.32 6.16
N THR A 708 37.16 -30.00 5.05
CA THR A 708 37.84 -31.23 4.63
C THR A 708 38.76 -31.06 3.39
N GLY A 709 38.71 -29.89 2.71
CA GLY A 709 39.50 -29.51 1.52
C GLY A 709 40.60 -28.46 1.78
N SER A 710 41.10 -27.78 0.73
CA SER A 710 41.85 -26.52 0.87
C SER A 710 40.82 -25.40 1.01
N GLY A 711 40.92 -24.63 2.08
CA GLY A 711 40.12 -23.44 2.32
C GLY A 711 40.61 -22.26 1.48
N GLY A 712 40.09 -21.10 1.85
CA GLY A 712 40.37 -19.79 1.27
C GLY A 712 41.82 -19.34 1.30
N ASN A 713 42.13 -18.19 0.70
CA ASN A 713 43.31 -17.42 1.09
C ASN A 713 42.80 -16.12 1.70
N ASP A 714 42.70 -16.09 3.02
CA ASP A 714 41.96 -15.04 3.71
C ASP A 714 42.86 -13.91 4.18
N MET A 715 42.34 -12.69 4.21
CA MET A 715 42.96 -11.53 4.83
C MET A 715 42.27 -11.24 6.18
N LEU A 716 42.99 -11.47 7.27
CA LEU A 716 42.45 -11.35 8.62
C LEU A 716 43.12 -10.20 9.38
N ILE A 717 42.34 -9.15 9.67
CA ILE A 717 42.77 -7.88 10.27
C ILE A 717 42.11 -7.73 11.63
N SER A 718 42.84 -8.01 12.70
CA SER A 718 42.19 -8.20 14.00
C SER A 718 41.92 -6.90 14.79
N GLY A 719 42.61 -5.80 14.46
CA GLY A 719 42.45 -4.53 15.17
C GLY A 719 43.41 -4.35 16.35
N VAL A 720 43.00 -3.56 17.36
CA VAL A 720 43.89 -3.04 18.41
C VAL A 720 43.79 -3.73 19.77
N GLU A 721 42.82 -4.62 19.96
CA GLU A 721 42.47 -5.20 21.25
C GLU A 721 42.97 -6.64 21.42
N ARG A 722 42.15 -7.60 21.86
CA ARG A 722 42.59 -8.97 22.17
C ARG A 722 41.71 -9.98 21.47
N ASP A 723 42.15 -10.33 20.28
CA ASP A 723 41.32 -10.98 19.29
C ASP A 723 41.74 -12.45 19.13
N PHE A 724 40.82 -13.23 18.60
CA PHE A 724 41.03 -14.64 18.27
C PHE A 724 40.86 -14.83 16.77
N VAL A 725 41.95 -15.14 16.09
CA VAL A 725 42.00 -15.23 14.63
C VAL A 725 42.30 -16.67 14.22
N ILE A 726 41.39 -17.29 13.48
CA ILE A 726 41.54 -18.64 12.94
C ILE A 726 41.39 -18.56 11.41
N ALA A 727 42.43 -18.97 10.69
CA ALA A 727 42.42 -18.93 9.23
C ALA A 727 42.26 -20.29 8.55
N ASP A 728 42.28 -21.37 9.34
CA ASP A 728 42.11 -22.74 8.84
C ASP A 728 43.06 -23.15 7.70
N ARG A 729 42.56 -23.64 6.54
CA ARG A 729 43.36 -24.39 5.56
C ARG A 729 43.64 -23.58 4.31
N GLY A 730 44.32 -22.45 4.44
CA GLY A 730 44.62 -21.55 3.34
C GLY A 730 46.08 -21.11 3.26
N ALA A 731 46.39 -20.26 2.27
CA ALA A 731 47.56 -19.39 2.33
C ALA A 731 47.13 -18.00 2.80
N ASP A 732 46.94 -17.88 4.11
CA ASP A 732 46.29 -16.72 4.71
C ASP A 732 47.27 -15.59 5.05
N PHE A 733 46.76 -14.37 5.00
CA PHE A 733 47.44 -13.14 5.37
C PHE A 733 46.86 -12.60 6.68
N PHE A 734 47.75 -12.19 7.58
CA PHE A 734 47.37 -11.68 8.90
C PHE A 734 47.94 -10.29 9.12
N GLU A 735 47.07 -9.32 9.39
CA GLU A 735 47.44 -8.03 9.98
C GLU A 735 46.96 -7.98 11.44
N THR A 736 47.82 -8.37 12.37
CA THR A 736 47.43 -8.55 13.77
C THR A 736 48.59 -8.32 14.75
N ASP A 737 48.28 -7.99 16.00
CA ASP A 737 49.25 -7.92 17.09
C ASP A 737 49.42 -9.30 17.76
N PHE A 738 50.38 -10.07 17.26
CA PHE A 738 50.71 -11.41 17.78
C PHE A 738 51.17 -11.45 19.26
N GLU A 739 51.45 -10.30 19.89
CA GLU A 739 51.74 -10.26 21.34
C GLU A 739 50.48 -10.22 22.20
N ARG A 740 49.36 -9.78 21.62
CA ARG A 740 48.07 -9.62 22.31
C ARG A 740 47.03 -10.64 21.84
N ASN A 741 47.11 -11.07 20.59
CA ASN A 741 46.07 -11.85 19.93
C ASN A 741 46.46 -13.33 19.85
N PHE A 742 45.45 -14.19 19.84
CA PHE A 742 45.64 -15.60 19.56
C PHE A 742 45.42 -15.83 18.07
N VAL A 743 46.41 -16.46 17.42
CA VAL A 743 46.35 -16.77 16.00
C VAL A 743 46.56 -18.27 15.79
N ALA A 744 45.57 -18.93 15.17
CA ALA A 744 45.65 -20.31 14.74
C ALA A 744 45.66 -20.39 13.20
N PRO A 745 46.82 -20.70 12.58
CA PRO A 745 46.95 -20.79 11.12
C PRO A 745 46.47 -22.15 10.56
N GLY A 746 45.47 -22.76 11.20
CA GLY A 746 45.10 -24.15 10.94
C GLY A 746 43.86 -24.57 11.72
N ALA A 747 43.26 -25.68 11.27
CA ALA A 747 42.06 -26.26 11.87
C ALA A 747 42.09 -26.28 13.40
N ALA A 748 41.11 -25.62 14.02
CA ALA A 748 41.03 -25.42 15.45
C ALA A 748 39.67 -25.85 16.01
N GLN A 749 39.70 -26.33 17.26
CA GLN A 749 38.50 -26.50 18.07
C GLN A 749 38.63 -25.59 19.28
N LEU A 750 37.67 -24.69 19.43
CA LEU A 750 37.57 -23.77 20.55
C LEU A 750 36.39 -24.20 21.44
N THR A 751 36.62 -24.25 22.75
CA THR A 751 35.54 -24.49 23.72
C THR A 751 35.68 -23.50 24.86
N VAL A 752 34.68 -22.64 24.99
CA VAL A 752 34.56 -21.60 26.00
C VAL A 752 33.47 -22.02 26.98
N THR A 753 33.75 -21.99 28.28
CA THR A 753 32.71 -22.17 29.32
C THR A 753 32.75 -21.02 30.32
N GLY A 754 31.57 -20.43 30.56
CA GLY A 754 31.35 -19.26 31.41
C GLY A 754 30.16 -19.42 32.35
N SER A 755 30.19 -18.73 33.49
CA SER A 755 29.10 -18.75 34.47
C SER A 755 28.50 -17.35 34.64
N VAL A 756 27.18 -17.25 34.46
CA VAL A 756 26.39 -16.02 34.63
C VAL A 756 25.67 -16.10 35.98
N SER A 757 26.26 -15.48 37.01
CA SER A 757 25.60 -15.29 38.30
C SER A 757 25.19 -13.83 38.46
N GLY A 758 23.90 -13.56 38.67
CA GLY A 758 23.34 -12.21 38.78
C GLY A 758 24.19 -11.27 39.65
N GLY A 759 24.82 -10.29 39.01
CA GLY A 759 25.54 -9.19 39.65
C GLY A 759 26.96 -9.48 40.20
N GLY A 760 27.62 -10.58 39.80
CA GLY A 760 28.97 -10.92 40.28
C GLY A 760 29.91 -11.43 39.19
N THR A 761 31.18 -11.00 39.27
CA THR A 761 32.31 -11.33 38.38
C THR A 761 32.31 -12.78 37.89
N ALA A 762 32.20 -12.99 36.58
CA ALA A 762 32.29 -14.28 35.91
C ALA A 762 33.68 -14.91 36.11
N THR A 763 33.71 -16.20 36.45
CA THR A 763 34.95 -16.99 36.46
C THR A 763 34.91 -17.94 35.28
N LEU A 764 35.83 -17.79 34.33
CA LEU A 764 35.82 -18.50 33.05
C LEU A 764 36.89 -19.59 32.96
N GLY A 765 36.52 -20.70 32.33
CA GLY A 765 37.41 -21.83 32.12
C GLY A 765 37.28 -22.45 30.72
N VAL A 766 38.35 -22.39 29.93
CA VAL A 766 38.66 -23.31 28.82
C VAL A 766 39.03 -24.71 29.30
N ALA A 767 38.26 -25.72 28.88
CA ALA A 767 38.63 -27.12 28.99
C ALA A 767 39.03 -27.67 27.62
N GLY A 768 40.34 -27.65 27.31
CA GLY A 768 40.94 -28.47 26.26
C GLY A 768 41.02 -27.83 24.87
N THR A 769 42.02 -26.99 24.65
CA THR A 769 42.58 -26.81 23.31
C THR A 769 43.37 -28.08 22.94
N SER A 770 42.88 -28.88 21.99
CA SER A 770 43.71 -29.91 21.34
C SER A 770 44.29 -29.37 20.03
N ILE A 771 45.08 -28.32 20.11
CA ILE A 771 46.17 -28.09 19.15
C ILE A 771 47.37 -28.81 19.75
N GLY A 772 48.11 -29.58 18.94
CA GLY A 772 49.27 -30.34 19.40
C GLY A 772 50.36 -29.43 20.02
N GLY A 773 50.21 -29.08 21.30
CA GLY A 773 51.09 -28.16 22.00
C GLY A 773 50.52 -27.84 23.39
N SER A 774 51.12 -28.44 24.43
CA SER A 774 50.70 -28.30 25.81
C SER A 774 50.97 -26.90 26.38
N GLY A 775 49.92 -26.10 26.55
CA GLY A 775 49.96 -24.85 27.30
C GLY A 775 48.55 -24.30 27.52
N GLY A 776 47.91 -24.70 28.62
CA GLY A 776 46.55 -24.27 28.95
C GLY A 776 46.49 -22.84 29.49
N GLY A 777 45.55 -22.06 28.96
CA GLY A 777 45.11 -20.77 29.48
C GLY A 777 43.65 -20.53 29.10
N TRP A 778 42.92 -19.85 29.98
CA TRP A 778 41.46 -19.74 29.97
C TRP A 778 40.98 -18.51 29.16
N VAL A 779 39.84 -18.61 28.47
CA VAL A 779 39.26 -17.62 27.54
C VAL A 779 37.76 -17.45 27.84
N SER A 780 37.26 -16.22 27.64
CA SER A 780 35.89 -15.79 27.86
C SER A 780 35.32 -15.13 26.63
N PHE A 781 34.35 -15.80 26.01
CA PHE A 781 33.46 -15.24 25.01
C PHE A 781 32.06 -15.34 25.59
N ILE A 782 31.45 -14.19 25.80
CA ILE A 782 30.06 -14.07 26.20
C ILE A 782 29.51 -12.94 25.32
N PRO A 783 28.69 -13.26 24.31
CA PRO A 783 27.94 -12.25 23.55
C PRO A 783 26.96 -11.50 24.46
N SER A 784 26.48 -12.14 25.54
CA SER A 784 25.59 -11.47 26.49
C SER A 784 26.26 -10.28 27.18
N GLY A 785 25.51 -9.17 27.28
CA GLY A 785 25.90 -7.84 27.81
C GLY A 785 26.43 -7.76 29.26
N LEU A 786 27.35 -8.63 29.64
CA LEU A 786 28.04 -8.66 30.93
C LEU A 786 29.50 -8.25 30.75
N ASP A 787 29.67 -6.95 30.95
CA ASP A 787 30.90 -6.16 30.96
C ASP A 787 31.87 -6.57 32.11
N ALA A 788 32.46 -7.76 31.99
CA ALA A 788 33.53 -8.20 32.87
C ALA A 788 34.85 -8.28 32.08
N GLY A 789 35.52 -7.13 31.94
CA GLY A 789 36.86 -7.05 31.38
C GLY A 789 37.83 -8.02 32.06
N LEU A 790 38.48 -8.87 31.28
CA LEU A 790 39.49 -9.82 31.78
C LEU A 790 40.70 -9.92 30.86
N THR A 791 41.85 -10.11 31.52
CA THR A 791 43.19 -10.18 30.94
C THR A 791 43.66 -11.63 30.77
N PRO A 792 43.91 -12.12 29.55
CA PRO A 792 44.61 -13.38 29.32
C PRO A 792 46.12 -13.16 29.47
N ALA A 793 46.81 -14.17 30.00
CA ALA A 793 48.27 -14.23 30.06
C ALA A 793 48.74 -15.32 29.09
N PHE A 794 49.30 -14.93 27.94
CA PHE A 794 50.04 -15.83 27.06
C PHE A 794 51.39 -15.24 26.65
N ALA A 795 52.30 -16.15 26.30
CA ALA A 795 53.51 -15.90 25.54
C ALA A 795 53.34 -16.56 24.16
N PRO A 796 53.80 -15.94 23.06
CA PRO A 796 53.44 -16.34 21.70
C PRO A 796 53.99 -17.72 21.35
N SER A 797 53.18 -18.56 20.69
CA SER A 797 53.68 -19.76 20.01
C SER A 797 53.06 -19.88 18.62
N TYR A 798 53.93 -19.96 17.62
CA TYR A 798 53.62 -19.99 16.19
C TYR A 798 54.13 -21.32 15.62
N ASN A 799 53.33 -21.98 14.79
CA ASN A 799 53.72 -23.18 14.03
C ASN A 799 52.92 -23.24 12.71
N GLY A 800 53.43 -22.60 11.64
CA GLY A 800 52.86 -22.68 10.29
C GLY A 800 53.66 -21.85 9.25
N PRO A 801 53.36 -21.93 7.93
CA PRO A 801 53.95 -21.06 6.91
C PRO A 801 52.96 -19.96 6.48
N ALA A 802 52.92 -18.82 7.17
CA ALA A 802 52.17 -17.62 6.80
C ALA A 802 53.10 -16.52 6.27
N MET A 803 52.58 -15.61 5.43
CA MET A 803 53.24 -14.33 5.14
C MET A 803 52.86 -13.33 6.23
N LEU A 804 53.85 -12.61 6.78
CA LEU A 804 53.77 -11.93 8.07
C LEU A 804 54.18 -10.46 7.93
N GLU A 805 53.27 -9.52 8.20
CA GLU A 805 53.62 -8.14 8.53
C GLU A 805 53.29 -7.85 9.99
N ALA A 806 54.33 -7.79 10.84
CA ALA A 806 54.18 -7.48 12.26
C ALA A 806 54.25 -5.96 12.50
N ARG A 807 53.17 -5.36 13.01
CA ARG A 807 53.22 -4.02 13.60
C ARG A 807 53.87 -4.09 14.98
N SER A 808 55.20 -4.12 15.07
CA SER A 808 55.90 -3.89 16.35
C SER A 808 57.01 -2.85 16.26
N SER A 809 56.85 -1.79 17.04
CA SER A 809 57.92 -0.86 17.39
C SER A 809 58.41 -1.15 18.82
N ALA A 810 58.99 -2.34 19.06
CA ALA A 810 59.84 -2.57 20.23
C ALA A 810 60.71 -3.83 20.07
N SER A 811 62.03 -3.65 20.10
CA SER A 811 63.03 -4.72 20.05
C SER A 811 63.04 -5.57 21.32
N TYR A 812 63.08 -6.91 21.25
CA TYR A 812 63.79 -7.74 22.24
C TYR A 812 64.30 -9.09 21.68
N ASP A 813 65.32 -9.59 22.37
CA ASP A 813 66.41 -10.50 21.96
C ASP A 813 66.05 -12.00 21.96
N THR A 814 66.61 -12.68 20.96
CA THR A 814 66.52 -14.12 20.67
C THR A 814 67.11 -15.04 21.74
N THR A 815 66.53 -16.24 21.94
CA THR A 815 67.24 -17.54 21.91
C THR A 815 66.33 -18.72 22.33
N LEU A 816 65.99 -19.63 21.41
CA LEU A 816 65.87 -21.06 21.73
C LEU A 816 65.94 -21.93 20.45
N SER A 817 66.67 -23.04 20.56
CA SER A 817 67.00 -23.96 19.46
C SER A 817 66.10 -25.20 19.49
N LEU A 818 65.67 -25.72 18.34
CA LEU A 818 65.09 -27.05 18.21
C LEU A 818 65.69 -27.84 17.04
N THR A 819 65.94 -29.13 17.28
CA THR A 819 66.41 -30.15 16.32
C THR A 819 65.26 -30.68 15.45
N PRO A 820 65.51 -30.98 14.15
CA PRO A 820 64.47 -31.24 13.15
C PRO A 820 63.94 -32.69 13.15
N ILE A 821 62.67 -32.85 12.79
CA ILE A 821 62.10 -34.09 12.22
C ILE A 821 61.82 -33.79 10.74
N ALA A 822 62.23 -34.71 9.86
CA ALA A 822 62.38 -34.50 8.42
C ALA A 822 61.09 -34.74 7.63
N GLU A 823 60.69 -33.76 6.82
CA GLU A 823 59.84 -33.79 5.61
C GLU A 823 60.32 -32.62 4.71
N PRO A 824 60.09 -32.63 3.38
CA PRO A 824 60.99 -32.02 2.38
C PRO A 824 60.96 -30.49 2.40
N ALA A 825 62.14 -29.89 2.16
CA ALA A 825 62.36 -28.46 2.19
C ALA A 825 61.45 -27.69 1.20
N PRO A 826 60.79 -26.60 1.64
CA PRO A 826 60.34 -25.55 0.74
C PRO A 826 61.56 -24.91 0.07
N ALA A 827 61.39 -24.43 -1.17
CA ALA A 827 62.41 -23.65 -1.84
C ALA A 827 62.75 -22.39 -1.01
N ASP A 828 64.04 -22.09 -0.91
CA ASP A 828 64.60 -20.92 -0.23
C ASP A 828 63.99 -19.62 -0.77
N MET A 829 63.04 -19.03 -0.03
CA MET A 829 62.39 -17.75 -0.35
C MET A 829 63.00 -16.56 0.42
N SER A 830 64.19 -16.69 1.00
CA SER A 830 64.86 -15.56 1.67
C SER A 830 65.22 -14.40 0.71
N GLY A 831 65.18 -14.64 -0.61
CA GLY A 831 65.31 -13.62 -1.65
C GLY A 831 64.03 -12.84 -1.96
N PHE A 832 62.85 -13.34 -1.60
CA PHE A 832 61.55 -12.78 -2.02
C PHE A 832 61.23 -11.44 -1.38
N ALA A 833 61.39 -11.29 -0.06
CA ALA A 833 61.09 -10.04 0.64
C ALA A 833 62.01 -8.89 0.19
N THR A 834 63.23 -9.20 -0.25
CA THR A 834 64.17 -8.19 -0.79
C THR A 834 63.86 -7.89 -2.27
N GLN A 835 63.37 -8.87 -3.03
CA GLN A 835 62.96 -8.68 -4.43
C GLN A 835 61.61 -7.94 -4.55
N SER A 836 60.63 -8.23 -3.71
CA SER A 836 59.31 -7.56 -3.69
C SER A 836 59.44 -6.06 -3.38
N ARG A 837 60.27 -5.68 -2.39
CA ARG A 837 60.50 -4.28 -2.05
C ARG A 837 61.25 -3.50 -3.15
N VAL A 838 62.17 -4.17 -3.86
CA VAL A 838 62.86 -3.57 -5.02
C VAL A 838 61.90 -3.43 -6.21
N LEU A 839 61.00 -4.40 -6.39
CA LEU A 839 59.96 -4.37 -7.42
C LEU A 839 58.96 -3.24 -7.19
N SER A 840 58.50 -3.07 -5.96
CA SER A 840 57.58 -1.98 -5.56
C SER A 840 58.22 -0.60 -5.76
N ASP A 841 59.46 -0.39 -5.32
CA ASP A 841 60.21 0.86 -5.54
C ASP A 841 60.43 1.17 -7.04
N GLU A 842 60.60 0.15 -7.89
CA GLU A 842 60.78 0.31 -9.34
C GLU A 842 59.46 0.49 -10.11
N ILE A 843 58.37 -0.16 -9.69
CA ILE A 843 57.01 0.03 -10.25
C ILE A 843 56.53 1.46 -9.94
N ALA A 844 56.72 1.94 -8.71
CA ALA A 844 56.44 3.33 -8.34
C ALA A 844 57.24 4.32 -9.19
N GLY A 845 58.51 4.00 -9.52
CA GLY A 845 59.33 4.79 -10.43
C GLY A 845 58.85 4.84 -11.88
N VAL A 846 58.18 3.79 -12.38
CA VAL A 846 57.61 3.72 -13.74
C VAL A 846 56.25 4.42 -13.80
N VAL A 847 55.38 4.19 -12.81
CA VAL A 847 54.04 4.77 -12.74
C VAL A 847 54.09 6.28 -12.47
N GLY A 848 55.02 6.74 -11.63
CA GLY A 848 55.29 8.17 -11.41
C GLY A 848 56.07 8.85 -12.54
N SER A 849 56.40 8.15 -13.62
CA SER A 849 57.18 8.73 -14.73
C SER A 849 56.30 9.61 -15.62
N SER A 850 56.84 10.76 -16.04
CA SER A 850 56.11 11.71 -16.92
C SER A 850 55.73 11.12 -18.29
N ALA A 851 56.30 9.98 -18.68
CA ALA A 851 55.98 9.28 -19.92
C ALA A 851 54.71 8.42 -19.76
N PHE A 852 54.63 7.62 -18.70
CA PHE A 852 53.48 6.76 -18.41
C PHE A 852 52.23 7.58 -18.09
N VAL A 853 52.36 8.62 -17.26
CA VAL A 853 51.25 9.54 -16.91
C VAL A 853 50.70 10.25 -18.16
N SER A 854 51.55 10.60 -19.12
CA SER A 854 51.10 11.25 -20.36
C SER A 854 50.38 10.29 -21.32
N GLU A 855 50.66 8.99 -21.24
CA GLU A 855 50.03 7.94 -22.07
C GLU A 855 48.65 7.55 -21.52
N MET A 856 48.52 7.46 -20.20
CA MET A 856 47.24 7.24 -19.50
C MET A 856 46.26 8.42 -19.69
N ALA A 857 46.77 9.65 -19.67
CA ALA A 857 45.98 10.85 -19.95
C ALA A 857 45.49 10.95 -21.41
N GLU A 858 46.14 10.28 -22.38
CA GLU A 858 45.63 10.17 -23.75
C GLU A 858 44.58 9.07 -23.89
N LEU A 859 44.71 7.95 -23.16
CA LEU A 859 43.74 6.85 -23.15
C LEU A 859 42.37 7.29 -22.59
N GLN A 860 42.33 8.09 -21.51
CA GLN A 860 41.09 8.64 -20.94
C GLN A 860 40.37 9.68 -21.84
N ARG A 861 41.02 10.20 -22.90
CA ARG A 861 40.39 11.15 -23.83
C ARG A 861 39.63 10.48 -24.97
N TYR A 862 39.78 9.17 -25.14
CA TYR A 862 39.01 8.40 -26.10
C TYR A 862 37.89 7.68 -25.35
N ASP A 863 36.64 7.97 -25.70
CA ASP A 863 35.40 7.41 -25.11
C ASP A 863 35.30 5.90 -25.39
N LEU A 864 36.08 5.10 -24.66
CA LEU A 864 36.24 3.65 -24.79
C LEU A 864 35.60 2.95 -23.58
N GLN A 865 35.09 1.73 -23.77
CA GLN A 865 34.56 0.90 -22.69
C GLN A 865 35.64 0.61 -21.63
N HIS A 866 35.24 0.65 -20.35
CA HIS A 866 36.10 0.62 -19.17
C HIS A 866 37.15 -0.50 -19.21
N ASP A 867 36.72 -1.72 -19.55
CA ASP A 867 37.59 -2.91 -19.61
C ASP A 867 38.71 -2.80 -20.66
N MET A 868 38.45 -2.12 -21.79
CA MET A 868 39.45 -1.92 -22.84
C MET A 868 40.53 -0.92 -22.44
N VAL A 869 40.19 0.04 -21.58
CA VAL A 869 41.13 1.04 -21.04
C VAL A 869 42.07 0.36 -20.05
N ILE A 870 41.53 -0.49 -19.17
CA ILE A 870 42.30 -1.29 -18.20
C ILE A 870 43.25 -2.24 -18.93
N ASP A 871 42.77 -2.99 -19.93
CA ASP A 871 43.61 -3.91 -20.71
C ASP A 871 44.74 -3.20 -21.47
N SER A 872 44.49 -2.00 -21.98
CA SER A 872 45.49 -1.20 -22.70
C SER A 872 46.52 -0.58 -21.75
N ALA A 873 46.09 -0.12 -20.58
CA ALA A 873 46.96 0.39 -19.51
C ALA A 873 47.88 -0.70 -18.97
N ARG A 874 47.33 -1.89 -18.73
CA ARG A 874 48.06 -3.10 -18.34
C ARG A 874 49.14 -3.44 -19.36
N ALA A 875 48.80 -3.47 -20.65
CA ALA A 875 49.75 -3.77 -21.72
C ALA A 875 50.91 -2.76 -21.81
N SER A 876 50.65 -1.47 -21.58
CA SER A 876 51.68 -0.42 -21.62
C SER A 876 52.64 -0.48 -20.41
N LEU A 877 52.11 -0.77 -19.21
CA LEU A 877 52.91 -0.95 -17.99
C LEU A 877 53.85 -2.17 -18.12
N LEU A 878 53.33 -3.29 -18.64
CA LEU A 878 54.12 -4.49 -18.95
C LEU A 878 55.26 -4.21 -19.93
N MET A 879 55.03 -3.38 -20.96
CA MET A 879 56.04 -3.04 -21.97
C MET A 879 57.18 -2.20 -21.37
N HIS A 880 56.87 -1.28 -20.46
CA HIS A 880 57.86 -0.45 -19.76
C HIS A 880 58.72 -1.27 -18.79
N LEU A 881 58.12 -2.20 -18.06
CA LEU A 881 58.83 -3.10 -17.13
C LEU A 881 59.73 -4.10 -17.85
N GLN A 882 59.35 -4.57 -19.06
CA GLN A 882 60.21 -5.39 -19.91
C GLN A 882 61.43 -4.60 -20.42
N GLY A 883 61.26 -3.32 -20.76
CA GLY A 883 62.33 -2.43 -21.20
C GLY A 883 63.40 -2.14 -20.12
N ALA A 884 63.02 -2.21 -18.85
CA ALA A 884 63.90 -2.04 -17.70
C ALA A 884 64.70 -3.31 -17.32
N GLY A 885 64.39 -4.46 -17.92
CA GLY A 885 65.11 -5.73 -17.70
C GLY A 885 64.71 -6.48 -16.44
N LEU A 886 63.53 -6.20 -15.87
CA LEU A 886 63.05 -6.71 -14.58
C LEU A 886 62.24 -8.02 -14.68
N LEU A 887 61.98 -8.51 -15.89
CA LEU A 887 61.13 -9.66 -16.15
C LEU A 887 61.97 -10.84 -16.68
N SER A 888 62.54 -11.63 -15.77
CA SER A 888 63.24 -12.88 -16.13
C SER A 888 62.52 -14.17 -15.71
N ASP A 889 61.43 -14.10 -14.94
CA ASP A 889 60.64 -15.27 -14.53
C ASP A 889 59.13 -14.92 -14.54
N MET A 890 58.39 -15.40 -15.56
CA MET A 890 57.03 -14.91 -15.88
C MET A 890 55.92 -15.51 -15.00
N ALA A 891 56.04 -16.75 -14.51
CA ALA A 891 54.89 -17.45 -13.93
C ALA A 891 54.53 -17.02 -12.50
N LEU A 892 55.48 -16.43 -11.79
CA LEU A 892 55.31 -15.95 -10.42
C LEU A 892 55.13 -14.41 -10.38
N PHE A 893 55.44 -13.75 -11.49
CA PHE A 893 55.19 -12.34 -11.69
C PHE A 893 53.71 -12.09 -12.03
N ASP A 894 53.10 -12.91 -12.89
CA ASP A 894 51.69 -12.73 -13.32
C ASP A 894 50.68 -12.77 -12.15
N ALA A 895 50.88 -13.60 -11.12
CA ALA A 895 49.91 -13.76 -10.03
C ALA A 895 49.95 -12.63 -8.99
N LEU A 896 51.12 -12.08 -8.70
CA LEU A 896 51.31 -10.96 -7.76
C LEU A 896 51.11 -9.59 -8.42
N PHE A 897 51.32 -9.52 -9.74
CA PHE A 897 51.27 -8.29 -10.50
C PHE A 897 49.86 -7.95 -10.97
N ASP A 898 48.96 -8.92 -11.18
CA ASP A 898 47.58 -8.64 -11.58
C ASP A 898 46.76 -7.97 -10.47
N GLU A 899 46.95 -8.37 -9.21
CA GLU A 899 46.17 -7.86 -8.07
C GLU A 899 46.56 -6.42 -7.69
N MET A 900 47.87 -6.14 -7.56
CA MET A 900 48.36 -4.80 -7.21
C MET A 900 48.16 -3.77 -8.33
N VAL A 901 48.17 -4.20 -9.60
CA VAL A 901 48.05 -3.29 -10.75
C VAL A 901 46.61 -2.99 -11.09
N MET A 902 45.68 -3.93 -10.92
CA MET A 902 44.25 -3.68 -11.13
C MET A 902 43.72 -2.66 -10.11
N GLN A 903 44.04 -2.87 -8.83
CA GLN A 903 43.62 -1.98 -7.75
C GLN A 903 44.20 -0.56 -7.91
N MET A 904 45.48 -0.44 -8.27
CA MET A 904 46.09 0.86 -8.60
C MET A 904 45.48 1.53 -9.84
N LEU A 905 45.12 0.76 -10.88
CA LEU A 905 44.55 1.31 -12.12
C LEU A 905 43.11 1.78 -11.90
N GLU A 906 42.33 1.07 -11.10
CA GLU A 906 40.96 1.45 -10.72
C GLU A 906 40.95 2.76 -9.90
N GLU A 907 41.84 2.89 -8.91
CA GLU A 907 41.96 4.12 -8.12
C GLU A 907 42.45 5.33 -8.95
N ILE A 908 43.39 5.12 -9.89
CA ILE A 908 43.88 6.18 -10.78
C ILE A 908 42.81 6.62 -11.80
N LEU A 909 41.94 5.71 -12.24
CA LEU A 909 40.87 6.00 -13.20
C LEU A 909 39.64 6.65 -12.54
N ALA A 910 39.49 6.56 -11.22
CA ALA A 910 38.41 7.17 -10.43
C ALA A 910 38.65 8.65 -10.02
N LEU A 911 39.84 9.22 -10.30
CA LEU A 911 40.24 10.57 -9.84
C LEU A 911 40.44 11.58 -10.99
N ASP A 912 40.16 12.87 -10.74
CA ASP A 912 40.43 13.96 -11.69
C ASP A 912 41.95 14.17 -11.89
N LEU A 913 42.36 14.60 -13.09
CA LEU A 913 43.71 14.49 -13.65
C LEU A 913 44.80 15.19 -12.79
N ASP A 914 44.42 16.26 -12.07
CA ASP A 914 45.34 17.00 -11.19
C ASP A 914 45.53 16.33 -9.81
N ALA A 915 44.63 15.42 -9.40
CA ALA A 915 44.71 14.65 -8.15
C ALA A 915 45.49 13.34 -8.32
N ALA A 916 45.37 12.68 -9.48
CA ALA A 916 46.09 11.43 -9.78
C ALA A 916 47.63 11.59 -9.75
N VAL A 917 48.15 12.79 -10.10
CA VAL A 917 49.59 13.10 -10.07
C VAL A 917 50.14 13.27 -8.64
N ALA A 918 49.29 13.66 -7.69
CA ALA A 918 49.68 13.83 -6.29
C ALA A 918 49.70 12.49 -5.54
N LEU A 919 48.74 11.61 -5.85
CA LEU A 919 48.61 10.29 -5.21
C LEU A 919 49.63 9.27 -5.74
N ALA A 920 49.98 9.31 -7.03
CA ALA A 920 51.02 8.42 -7.57
C ALA A 920 52.45 8.66 -7.01
N ALA A 921 52.64 9.73 -6.23
CA ALA A 921 53.91 10.08 -5.59
C ALA A 921 53.93 9.78 -4.08
N GLU A 922 52.78 9.47 -3.48
CA GLU A 922 52.60 9.04 -2.08
C GLU A 922 52.51 7.52 -2.03
#